data_AF-A0A7I8VTE2-F1
#
_entry.id   AF-A0A7I8VTE2-F1
#
_cell.length_a   1.000
_cell.length_b   1.000
_cell.length_c   1.000
_cell.angle_alpha   90.00
_cell.angle_beta   90.00
_cell.angle_gamma   90.00
#
_symmetry.space_group_name_H-M   'P 1'
#
loop_
_entity.id
_entity.type
_entity.pdbx_description
1 polymer ?
#
loop_
_entity_poly.entity_id
_entity_poly.type
_entity_poly.pdbx_seq_one_letter_code
_entity_poly.pdbx_strand_id
1 'polypeptide(L)'
;MSLSDGRSSPEFDSADEEENIQNDDSYIMQEDEYQPPLSAIPPKVILQEEGQAEVSSSPAFQCLDDLFQEGKLTGTKVALLKAKYTELHETLKRSRENELNLLRLAKDYTEETEKQKNDLESADDFPENCNTEVSKLRQILLQHNNTLKIKEDAQYQLEYQIQNLTEEQKILEREKDRLPNSAEMERKVAELQRACEDLKKEASQRQSESRSLKEDVERQNRNLKIEQELLRKRLTEVEQIKSSLVAENAKPGFLKKDVDRLTRQHRELEVKLNNIDKKYEETSAVEKNRSKQLFSAEEENSQIKRDLEQVQAKLQETEQKYDVLMKDAGYIKDRETMLLGDKGTLDMSLRHISLEKKNLHEMFSRRQRERDRDAKTYKKMELQLKIAADNLVNTNTVLEKVRSAAINAPKDDGSLQQKKDDLKKEVEQTKRALANQNSLTTIETVKVEQSIAMEERLLYQQGDLRIEVVELTRLAAIKNDEREQKARDFMRAEMRFNRAVQDVKTKDLQIQDYQKKLNELNIKLKDFAKLYDVIKTERNKCVHLIQTSTQKAAEMREKIKILQNEIEILRTSVAQKERLLQKSRMKHQEQIGQRDSVRNELAKQQGIDKKMRSERDEQQNEIDKLNTMINQTEEQVADQRKRYEIATQQRNEKGIQLIERNEEVCVFLEKCNIQDEMIRNGDVQMKVRDEETRFLKMQLVNERRELELMRKSIPDKKALEDELVTLNIQMQACQDRLVDLDGRTENANDPTRVRFLEGKDLPPDKMKDKLEELESRLATKEEQILEKDLILQQVTRLAQRVQKKSDSGKMDTLNLAKHVNELQAKIKEVTRKMMGLVSELSMKQAHALRLQQEVKEKESSLEQAYLRMEKNEPPSDDMEMEWNKYVRDENRRTKDMLEARMRTEEEEQYTLPGTITCTTAEPRPNAYIPDEENDLPIPRPYGAHAPFKPQEQSSNMRHIRKPVQKPIEI
;
A
#
# COMPACT_ATOMS: atom_id res chain seq x y z
N MET A 1 63.59 1.38 -11.08
CA MET A 1 64.59 1.99 -11.98
C MET A 1 63.80 2.63 -13.12
N SER A 2 63.52 3.93 -13.01
CA SER A 2 64.19 5.04 -13.75
C SER A 2 63.60 5.17 -15.17
N LEU A 3 62.64 6.07 -15.40
CA LEU A 3 62.70 7.54 -15.61
C LEU A 3 62.76 7.90 -17.11
N SER A 4 62.13 9.03 -17.44
CA SER A 4 62.20 9.84 -18.69
C SER A 4 61.58 9.26 -19.96
N ASP A 5 61.08 10.02 -20.92
CA ASP A 5 60.42 11.34 -21.07
C ASP A 5 60.22 11.44 -22.61
N GLY A 6 59.20 12.15 -23.10
CA GLY A 6 59.06 12.33 -24.56
C GLY A 6 57.83 13.11 -25.02
N ARG A 7 57.91 14.43 -24.86
CA ARG A 7 57.01 15.46 -25.44
C ARG A 7 57.17 15.58 -26.96
N SER A 8 56.10 16.01 -27.65
CA SER A 8 56.17 17.01 -28.72
C SER A 8 54.79 17.65 -29.00
N SER A 9 54.69 18.93 -28.67
CA SER A 9 53.66 19.93 -29.06
C SER A 9 53.85 20.36 -30.54
N PRO A 10 53.38 21.53 -31.04
CA PRO A 10 52.24 22.41 -30.71
C PRO A 10 51.47 22.88 -31.99
N GLU A 11 50.34 23.59 -31.85
CA GLU A 11 50.05 24.79 -32.67
C GLU A 11 48.96 25.67 -32.05
N PHE A 12 49.22 26.98 -32.12
CA PHE A 12 48.49 28.14 -31.61
C PHE A 12 47.42 28.57 -32.62
N ASP A 13 46.24 29.02 -32.17
CA ASP A 13 45.76 30.36 -32.57
C ASP A 13 44.70 30.93 -31.60
N SER A 14 44.77 32.26 -31.52
CA SER A 14 43.98 33.29 -30.84
C SER A 14 42.47 33.30 -31.25
N ALA A 15 41.49 33.97 -30.62
CA ALA A 15 41.40 35.09 -29.67
C ALA A 15 39.97 35.14 -29.03
N ASP A 16 39.83 35.97 -27.99
CA ASP A 16 38.64 36.74 -27.53
C ASP A 16 37.48 36.04 -26.79
N GLU A 17 37.46 36.15 -25.45
CA GLU A 17 36.80 37.26 -24.73
C GLU A 17 37.08 37.15 -23.20
N GLU A 18 37.83 38.14 -22.69
CA GLU A 18 37.95 38.57 -21.29
C GLU A 18 36.59 39.18 -20.84
N GLU A 19 36.15 39.26 -19.59
CA GLU A 19 36.78 39.77 -18.36
C GLU A 19 36.11 39.06 -17.15
N ASN A 20 36.84 38.42 -16.23
CA ASN A 20 37.63 38.98 -15.13
C ASN A 20 36.79 39.62 -14.00
N ILE A 21 36.50 38.82 -12.97
CA ILE A 21 36.18 39.31 -11.62
C ILE A 21 37.49 39.24 -10.83
N GLN A 22 38.15 40.39 -10.65
CA GLN A 22 39.17 40.57 -9.64
C GLN A 22 38.64 41.44 -8.50
N ASN A 23 39.04 41.00 -7.31
CA ASN A 23 38.88 41.67 -6.03
C ASN A 23 39.35 43.12 -6.08
N ASP A 24 38.61 43.98 -5.38
CA ASP A 24 39.19 45.15 -4.74
C ASP A 24 38.54 45.36 -3.36
N ASP A 25 39.34 45.13 -2.32
CA ASP A 25 39.16 45.69 -0.99
C ASP A 25 39.33 47.21 -1.11
N SER A 26 38.24 47.95 -0.95
CA SER A 26 38.33 49.37 -0.59
C SER A 26 37.26 49.74 0.43
N TYR A 27 37.78 50.16 1.57
CA TYR A 27 37.13 50.83 2.68
C TYR A 27 36.41 52.10 2.18
N ILE A 28 35.07 52.10 2.17
CA ILE A 28 34.27 53.33 2.22
C ILE A 28 33.12 53.08 3.21
N MET A 29 33.23 53.72 4.38
CA MET A 29 32.12 53.96 5.29
C MET A 29 31.11 54.87 4.59
N GLN A 30 29.97 54.33 4.17
CA GLN A 30 28.79 55.14 3.91
C GLN A 30 28.08 55.34 5.24
N GLU A 31 28.27 56.53 5.80
CA GLU A 31 27.41 57.10 6.82
C GLU A 31 25.99 57.15 6.27
N ASP A 32 25.12 56.26 6.75
CA ASP A 32 23.68 56.52 6.69
C ASP A 32 23.40 57.66 7.67
N GLU A 33 23.47 58.87 7.10
CA GLU A 33 23.11 60.14 7.70
C GLU A 33 21.72 59.99 8.35
N TYR A 34 21.69 60.02 9.68
CA TYR A 34 20.47 60.09 10.47
C TYR A 34 19.72 61.35 10.04
N GLN A 35 18.71 61.22 9.17
CA GLN A 35 17.84 62.34 8.85
C GLN A 35 17.11 62.73 10.15
N PRO A 36 17.34 63.95 10.68
CA PRO A 36 16.60 64.40 11.84
C PRO A 36 15.12 64.46 11.45
N PRO A 37 14.18 64.13 12.38
CA PRO A 37 12.78 64.37 12.13
C PRO A 37 12.63 65.83 11.72
N LEU A 38 11.94 66.09 10.60
CA LEU A 38 11.55 67.43 10.17
C LEU A 38 10.84 68.12 11.34
N SER A 39 11.63 68.85 12.14
CA SER A 39 11.13 69.83 13.08
C SER A 39 10.46 70.87 12.21
N ALA A 40 9.14 70.99 12.35
CA ALA A 40 8.40 72.06 11.70
C ALA A 40 8.96 73.38 12.23
N ILE A 41 9.88 73.98 11.46
CA ILE A 41 10.34 75.34 11.70
C ILE A 41 9.08 76.20 11.64
N PRO A 42 8.75 76.98 12.70
CA PRO A 42 7.60 77.85 12.65
C PRO A 42 7.79 78.82 11.48
N PRO A 43 6.76 79.06 10.65
CA PRO A 43 6.91 79.95 9.51
C PRO A 43 7.43 81.30 10.01
N LYS A 44 8.56 81.77 9.45
CA LYS A 44 9.03 83.14 9.65
C LYS A 44 7.93 84.07 9.14
N VAL A 45 7.13 84.58 10.06
CA VAL A 45 6.19 85.66 9.78
C VAL A 45 7.02 86.89 9.44
N ILE A 46 7.16 87.14 8.15
CA ILE A 46 7.55 88.46 7.66
C ILE A 46 6.39 89.37 8.09
N LEU A 47 6.64 90.22 9.09
CA LEU A 47 5.76 91.33 9.42
C LEU A 47 5.74 92.27 8.21
N GLN A 48 4.87 92.00 7.24
CA GLN A 48 4.34 93.08 6.42
C GLN A 48 3.42 93.87 7.33
N GLU A 49 3.88 95.03 7.77
CA GLU A 49 3.06 96.10 8.34
C GLU A 49 2.05 96.56 7.27
N GLU A 50 1.00 95.77 7.02
CA GLU A 50 -0.24 96.34 6.49
C GLU A 50 -0.91 97.03 7.65
N GLY A 51 -0.57 98.31 7.79
CA GLY A 51 -1.19 99.24 8.71
C GLY A 51 -2.71 99.19 8.59
N GLN A 52 -3.35 99.48 9.71
CA GLN A 52 -4.79 99.59 9.91
C GLN A 52 -5.47 100.43 8.81
N ALA A 53 -5.80 99.80 7.68
CA ALA A 53 -6.63 100.42 6.65
C ALA A 53 -8.09 100.20 7.06
N GLU A 54 -8.81 101.30 7.27
CA GLU A 54 -10.25 101.25 7.52
C GLU A 54 -10.95 100.51 6.38
N VAL A 55 -11.97 99.70 6.68
CA VAL A 55 -12.65 98.81 5.70
C VAL A 55 -13.19 99.58 4.48
N SER A 56 -13.47 100.87 4.68
CA SER A 56 -13.87 101.87 3.67
C SER A 56 -12.80 102.15 2.60
N SER A 57 -11.52 101.95 2.90
CA SER A 57 -10.38 102.15 1.97
C SER A 57 -9.97 100.87 1.23
N SER A 58 -10.68 99.76 1.43
CA SER A 58 -10.37 98.51 0.74
C SER A 58 -10.67 98.63 -0.77
N PRO A 59 -9.80 98.13 -1.66
CA PRO A 59 -10.03 98.15 -3.11
C PRO A 59 -11.39 97.55 -3.52
N ALA A 60 -11.88 96.56 -2.77
CA ALA A 60 -13.19 95.96 -3.00
C ALA A 60 -14.35 96.92 -2.68
N PHE A 61 -14.21 97.79 -1.67
CA PHE A 61 -15.20 98.83 -1.36
C PHE A 61 -15.24 99.91 -2.44
N GLN A 62 -14.07 100.30 -2.96
CA GLN A 62 -13.94 101.25 -4.07
C GLN A 62 -14.53 100.68 -5.37
N CYS A 63 -14.23 99.42 -5.72
CA CYS A 63 -14.86 98.78 -6.88
C CYS A 63 -16.39 98.66 -6.75
N LEU A 64 -16.93 98.46 -5.55
CA LEU A 64 -18.38 98.43 -5.32
C LEU A 64 -19.01 99.82 -5.46
N ASP A 65 -18.30 100.89 -5.13
CA ASP A 65 -18.72 102.28 -5.37
C ASP A 65 -18.62 102.67 -6.84
N ASP A 66 -17.58 102.23 -7.55
CA ASP A 66 -17.41 102.48 -8.98
C ASP A 66 -18.51 101.77 -9.78
N LEU A 67 -18.85 100.52 -9.43
CA LEU A 67 -19.96 99.78 -10.04
C LEU A 67 -21.35 100.36 -9.72
N PHE A 68 -21.47 101.10 -8.61
CA PHE A 68 -22.66 101.89 -8.28
C PHE A 68 -22.74 103.15 -9.14
N GLN A 69 -21.62 103.88 -9.30
CA GLN A 69 -21.53 105.08 -10.13
C GLN A 69 -21.75 104.78 -11.62
N GLU A 70 -21.32 103.61 -12.11
CA GLU A 70 -21.61 103.11 -13.46
C GLU A 70 -23.08 102.65 -13.66
N GLY A 71 -23.93 102.70 -12.62
CA GLY A 71 -25.35 102.36 -12.68
C GLY A 71 -25.66 100.86 -12.80
N LYS A 72 -24.64 99.99 -12.71
CA LYS A 72 -24.77 98.53 -12.85
C LYS A 72 -25.33 97.85 -11.61
N LEU A 73 -25.20 98.46 -10.43
CA LEU A 73 -25.76 97.96 -9.18
C LEU A 73 -26.69 99.00 -8.55
N THR A 74 -27.81 98.54 -7.99
CA THR A 74 -28.73 99.40 -7.22
C THR A 74 -28.18 99.69 -5.83
N GLY A 75 -28.45 100.87 -5.28
CA GLY A 75 -27.87 101.32 -4.01
C GLY A 75 -28.16 100.38 -2.82
N THR A 76 -29.30 99.71 -2.83
CA THR A 76 -29.65 98.67 -1.85
C THR A 76 -28.78 97.41 -1.97
N LYS A 77 -28.41 97.00 -3.19
CA LYS A 77 -27.50 95.86 -3.41
C LYS A 77 -26.06 96.20 -3.01
N VAL A 78 -25.61 97.43 -3.27
CA VAL A 78 -24.27 97.90 -2.91
C VAL A 78 -24.15 97.98 -1.38
N ALA A 79 -25.14 98.55 -0.70
CA ALA A 79 -25.18 98.58 0.76
C ALA A 79 -25.14 97.17 1.38
N LEU A 80 -25.87 96.21 0.79
CA LEU A 80 -25.90 94.82 1.27
C LEU A 80 -24.58 94.08 1.01
N LEU A 81 -23.95 94.31 -0.14
CA LEU A 81 -22.63 93.73 -0.45
C LEU A 81 -21.52 94.35 0.39
N LYS A 82 -21.57 95.66 0.62
CA LYS A 82 -20.67 96.36 1.55
C LYS A 82 -20.85 95.85 2.98
N ALA A 83 -22.09 95.67 3.44
CA ALA A 83 -22.38 95.09 4.75
C ALA A 83 -21.84 93.65 4.89
N LYS A 84 -22.01 92.82 3.85
CA LYS A 84 -21.44 91.46 3.83
C LYS A 84 -19.91 91.47 3.80
N TYR A 85 -19.30 92.39 3.06
CA TYR A 85 -17.84 92.51 3.01
C TYR A 85 -17.29 93.03 4.34
N THR A 86 -17.96 93.97 5.02
CA THR A 86 -17.59 94.38 6.38
C THR A 86 -17.73 93.25 7.38
N GLU A 87 -18.80 92.46 7.30
CA GLU A 87 -18.98 91.28 8.15
C GLU A 87 -17.88 90.24 7.91
N LEU A 88 -17.52 90.00 6.65
CA LEU A 88 -16.46 89.06 6.28
C LEU A 88 -15.08 89.58 6.71
N HIS A 89 -14.82 90.88 6.56
CA HIS A 89 -13.59 91.52 7.03
C HIS A 89 -13.50 91.50 8.57
N GLU A 90 -14.60 91.73 9.29
CA GLU A 90 -14.65 91.58 10.75
C GLU A 90 -14.42 90.13 11.18
N THR A 91 -14.99 89.15 10.48
CA THR A 91 -14.76 87.74 10.78
C THR A 91 -13.32 87.33 10.53
N LEU A 92 -12.69 87.84 9.45
CA LEU A 92 -11.27 87.64 9.17
C LEU A 92 -10.40 88.31 10.24
N LYS A 93 -10.75 89.53 10.68
CA LYS A 93 -10.06 90.23 11.76
C LYS A 93 -10.15 89.45 13.07
N ARG A 94 -11.34 88.97 13.45
CA ARG A 94 -11.53 88.11 14.63
C ARG A 94 -10.76 86.79 14.51
N SER A 95 -10.71 86.20 13.31
CA SER A 95 -9.95 84.99 13.05
C SER A 95 -8.45 85.23 13.20
N ARG A 96 -7.92 86.34 12.68
CA ARG A 96 -6.51 86.73 12.82
C ARG A 96 -6.17 87.08 14.26
N GLU A 97 -7.03 87.79 14.99
CA GLU A 97 -6.86 88.07 16.42
C GLU A 97 -6.87 86.77 17.25
N ASN A 98 -7.76 85.83 16.93
CA ASN A 98 -7.78 84.50 17.53
C ASN A 98 -6.52 83.70 17.20
N GLU A 99 -6.05 83.73 15.95
CA GLU A 99 -4.80 83.08 15.54
C GLU A 99 -3.59 83.68 16.25
N LEU A 100 -3.54 85.01 16.41
CA LEU A 100 -2.48 85.71 17.12
C LEU A 100 -2.51 85.41 18.63
N ASN A 101 -3.71 85.28 19.21
CA ASN A 101 -3.90 84.84 20.59
C ASN A 101 -3.50 83.37 20.78
N LEU A 102 -3.84 82.49 19.82
CA LEU A 102 -3.44 81.08 19.84
C LEU A 102 -1.93 80.93 19.66
N LEU A 103 -1.29 81.77 18.85
CA LEU A 103 0.17 81.81 18.70
C LEU A 103 0.86 82.35 19.96
N ARG A 104 0.26 83.32 20.67
CA ARG A 104 0.74 83.76 21.99
C ARG A 104 0.61 82.65 23.03
N LEU A 105 -0.56 82.01 23.13
CA LEU A 105 -0.77 80.84 23.99
C LEU A 105 0.19 79.70 23.64
N ALA A 106 0.44 79.45 22.36
CA ALA A 106 1.41 78.45 21.92
C ALA A 106 2.84 78.81 22.37
N LYS A 107 3.24 80.09 22.27
CA LYS A 107 4.53 80.57 22.78
C LYS A 107 4.64 80.41 24.30
N ASP A 108 3.62 80.85 25.03
CA ASP A 108 3.57 80.74 26.49
C ASP A 108 3.62 79.28 26.93
N TYR A 109 2.90 78.39 26.25
CA TYR A 109 2.95 76.95 26.51
C TYR A 109 4.28 76.34 26.13
N THR A 110 4.93 76.72 25.03
CA THR A 110 6.28 76.25 24.69
C THR A 110 7.31 76.69 25.73
N GLU A 111 7.26 77.93 26.22
CA GLU A 111 8.11 78.39 27.33
C GLU A 111 7.82 77.62 28.64
N GLU A 112 6.56 77.30 28.90
CA GLU A 112 6.17 76.47 30.04
C GLU A 112 6.61 75.01 29.86
N THR A 113 6.63 74.51 28.62
CA THR A 113 7.13 73.15 28.33
C THR A 113 8.65 73.08 28.41
N GLU A 114 9.37 74.14 28.00
CA GLU A 114 10.82 74.25 28.18
C GLU A 114 11.21 74.38 29.65
N LYS A 115 10.47 75.15 30.45
CA LYS A 115 10.65 75.17 31.92
C LYS A 115 10.39 73.80 32.55
N GLN A 116 9.30 73.13 32.16
CA GLN A 116 9.01 71.78 32.67
C GLN A 116 10.02 70.73 32.20
N LYS A 117 10.61 70.89 31.00
CA LYS A 117 11.72 70.06 30.52
C LYS A 117 13.00 70.31 31.31
N ASN A 118 13.34 71.57 31.60
CA ASN A 118 14.50 71.91 32.42
C ASN A 118 14.32 71.45 33.88
N ASP A 119 13.10 71.50 34.42
CA ASP A 119 12.77 70.95 35.74
C ASP A 119 12.81 69.40 35.75
N LEU A 120 12.48 68.75 34.63
CA LEU A 120 12.63 67.30 34.43
C LEU A 120 14.08 66.89 34.23
N GLU A 121 14.87 67.60 33.43
CA GLU A 121 16.33 67.38 33.31
C GLU A 121 17.04 67.61 34.65
N SER A 122 16.62 68.61 35.42
CA SER A 122 17.13 68.84 36.79
C SER A 122 16.67 67.79 37.81
N ALA A 123 15.61 67.02 37.50
CA ALA A 123 15.12 65.92 38.32
C ALA A 123 15.67 64.54 37.88
N ASP A 124 16.03 64.41 36.59
CA ASP A 124 16.72 63.25 36.00
C ASP A 124 18.22 63.29 36.31
N ASP A 125 18.82 64.48 36.53
CA ASP A 125 20.14 64.64 37.15
C ASP A 125 20.08 64.37 38.67
N PHE A 126 19.79 63.12 39.03
CA PHE A 126 19.98 62.63 40.40
C PHE A 126 21.44 62.22 40.59
N PRO A 127 22.16 62.73 41.61
CA PRO A 127 23.56 62.40 41.80
C PRO A 127 23.68 60.93 42.21
N GLU A 128 24.38 60.13 41.41
CA GLU A 128 24.73 58.71 41.67
C GLU A 128 25.54 58.49 42.97
N ASN A 129 25.78 59.53 43.80
CA ASN A 129 26.66 59.46 44.97
C ASN A 129 26.05 60.00 46.28
N CYS A 130 24.73 59.91 46.50
CA CYS A 130 24.17 60.19 47.82
C CYS A 130 23.95 58.90 48.65
N ASN A 131 24.99 58.53 49.40
CA ASN A 131 25.08 57.35 50.27
C ASN A 131 24.24 57.51 51.57
N THR A 132 22.95 57.80 51.44
CA THR A 132 22.02 57.93 52.58
C THR A 132 21.40 56.57 52.94
N GLU A 133 21.15 56.32 54.23
CA GLU A 133 20.55 55.06 54.70
C GLU A 133 19.21 54.73 54.01
N VAL A 134 18.44 55.75 53.64
CA VAL A 134 17.17 55.61 52.91
C VAL A 134 17.39 55.03 51.50
N SER A 135 18.47 55.41 50.81
CA SER A 135 18.82 54.87 49.50
C SER A 135 19.25 53.40 49.60
N LYS A 136 20.06 53.05 50.61
CA LYS A 136 20.46 51.65 50.89
C LYS A 136 19.27 50.78 51.26
N LEU A 137 18.39 51.26 52.14
CA LEU A 137 17.18 50.52 52.52
C LEU A 137 16.24 50.34 51.32
N ARG A 138 16.13 51.34 50.44
CA ARG A 138 15.29 51.23 49.24
C ARG A 138 15.90 50.28 48.20
N GLN A 139 17.22 50.24 48.06
CA GLN A 139 17.92 49.26 47.22
C GLN A 139 17.76 47.83 47.76
N ILE A 140 17.91 47.64 49.07
CA ILE A 140 17.67 46.34 49.73
C ILE A 140 16.22 45.90 49.58
N LEU A 141 15.26 46.83 49.72
CA LEU A 141 13.83 46.54 49.54
C LEU A 141 13.53 46.18 48.09
N LEU A 142 14.11 46.88 47.11
CA LEU A 142 13.95 46.55 45.69
C LEU A 142 14.58 45.19 45.35
N GLN A 143 15.75 44.87 45.91
CA GLN A 143 16.39 43.56 45.76
C GLN A 143 15.57 42.44 46.40
N HIS A 144 15.03 42.66 47.60
CA HIS A 144 14.14 41.69 48.25
C HIS A 144 12.83 41.51 47.49
N ASN A 145 12.26 42.56 46.93
CA ASN A 145 11.03 42.48 46.15
C ASN A 145 11.26 41.77 44.80
N ASN A 146 12.39 42.04 44.14
CA ASN A 146 12.77 41.32 42.91
C ASN A 146 13.08 39.85 43.19
N THR A 147 13.77 39.52 44.29
CA THR A 147 14.04 38.13 44.67
C THR A 147 12.76 37.40 45.08
N LEU A 148 11.83 38.06 45.78
CA LEU A 148 10.51 37.51 46.11
C LEU A 148 9.71 37.21 44.85
N LYS A 149 9.69 38.12 43.87
CA LYS A 149 9.03 37.91 42.58
C LYS A 149 9.62 36.74 41.78
N ILE A 150 10.95 36.61 41.76
CA ILE A 150 11.63 35.45 41.15
C ILE A 150 11.25 34.14 41.87
N LYS A 151 11.09 34.17 43.20
CA LYS A 151 10.67 32.99 43.97
C LYS A 151 9.20 32.66 43.77
N GLU A 152 8.32 33.66 43.63
CA GLU A 152 6.90 33.47 43.29
C GLU A 152 6.73 32.88 41.88
N ASP A 153 7.49 33.38 40.90
CA ASP A 153 7.49 32.83 39.53
C ASP A 153 8.02 31.38 39.52
N ALA A 154 9.07 31.09 40.29
CA ALA A 154 9.59 29.73 40.44
C ALA A 154 8.60 28.80 41.17
N GLN A 155 7.89 29.30 42.18
CA GLN A 155 6.85 28.56 42.89
C GLN A 155 5.68 28.24 41.96
N TYR A 156 5.25 29.19 41.14
CA TYR A 156 4.21 28.97 40.13
C TYR A 156 4.64 27.91 39.10
N GLN A 157 5.89 27.94 38.65
CA GLN A 157 6.44 26.91 37.75
C GLN A 157 6.49 25.53 38.42
N LEU A 158 6.89 25.46 39.70
CA LEU A 158 6.90 24.22 40.47
C LEU A 158 5.48 23.67 40.71
N GLU A 159 4.52 24.53 41.05
CA GLU A 159 3.11 24.15 41.22
C GLU A 159 2.49 23.65 39.91
N TYR A 160 2.83 24.29 38.78
CA TYR A 160 2.44 23.82 37.45
C TYR A 160 3.08 22.46 37.10
N GLN A 161 4.37 22.28 37.41
CA GLN A 161 5.04 20.99 37.22
C GLN A 161 4.45 19.89 38.11
N ILE A 162 4.13 20.20 39.37
CA ILE A 162 3.47 19.26 40.28
C ILE A 162 2.08 18.89 39.74
N GLN A 163 1.30 19.86 39.23
CA GLN A 163 0.02 19.55 38.59
C GLN A 163 0.18 18.61 37.39
N ASN A 164 1.10 18.92 36.47
CA ASN A 164 1.38 18.05 35.32
C ASN A 164 1.82 16.64 35.75
N LEU A 165 2.73 16.55 36.73
CA LEU A 165 3.19 15.26 37.27
C LEU A 165 2.09 14.49 37.99
N THR A 166 1.16 15.16 38.68
CA THR A 166 0.00 14.51 39.31
C THR A 166 -1.04 14.05 38.28
N GLU A 167 -1.17 14.75 37.16
CA GLU A 167 -2.01 14.31 36.04
C GLU A 167 -1.37 13.12 35.31
N GLU A 168 -0.07 13.17 35.06
CA GLU A 168 0.70 12.04 34.54
C GLU A 168 0.64 10.83 35.48
N GLN A 169 0.78 11.02 36.79
CA GLN A 169 0.62 9.94 37.78
C GLN A 169 -0.78 9.33 37.71
N LYS A 170 -1.84 10.13 37.59
CA LYS A 170 -3.22 9.62 37.43
C LYS A 170 -3.42 8.88 36.11
N ILE A 171 -2.75 9.30 35.04
CA ILE A 171 -2.78 8.60 33.75
C ILE A 171 -2.04 7.26 33.86
N LEU A 172 -0.84 7.26 34.46
CA LEU A 172 -0.04 6.06 34.69
C LEU A 172 -0.71 5.07 35.66
N GLU A 173 -1.42 5.55 36.68
CA GLU A 173 -2.24 4.71 37.57
C GLU A 173 -3.41 4.06 36.81
N ARG A 174 -4.07 4.80 35.89
CA ARG A 174 -5.10 4.24 35.01
C ARG A 174 -4.54 3.29 33.96
N GLU A 175 -3.30 3.48 33.52
CA GLU A 175 -2.61 2.55 32.62
C GLU A 175 -2.16 1.28 33.37
N LYS A 176 -1.73 1.41 34.62
CA LYS A 176 -1.43 0.28 35.51
C LYS A 176 -2.67 -0.59 35.75
N ASP A 177 -3.85 0.02 35.92
CA ASP A 177 -5.12 -0.69 36.06
C ASP A 177 -5.64 -1.30 34.73
N ARG A 178 -5.07 -0.90 33.58
CA ARG A 178 -5.37 -1.45 32.24
C ARG A 178 -4.43 -2.59 31.81
N LEU A 179 -3.39 -2.90 32.58
CA LEU A 179 -2.53 -4.05 32.34
C LEU A 179 -3.21 -5.35 32.83
N PRO A 180 -3.03 -6.50 32.15
CA PRO A 180 -3.62 -7.77 32.58
C PRO A 180 -3.07 -8.21 33.96
N ASN A 181 -3.91 -8.86 34.78
CA ASN A 181 -3.57 -9.35 36.13
C ASN A 181 -2.22 -10.09 36.19
N SER A 182 -1.43 -9.87 37.26
CA SER A 182 -0.11 -10.49 37.51
C SER A 182 -0.05 -12.00 37.24
N ALA A 183 -1.17 -12.72 37.48
CA ALA A 183 -1.29 -14.16 37.26
C ALA A 183 -1.27 -14.59 35.77
N GLU A 184 -1.73 -13.75 34.83
CA GLU A 184 -1.70 -14.05 33.39
C GLU A 184 -0.32 -13.78 32.78
N MET A 185 0.39 -12.77 33.29
CA MET A 185 1.78 -12.50 32.91
C MET A 185 2.73 -13.57 33.45
N GLU A 186 2.53 -14.05 34.68
CA GLU A 186 3.29 -15.18 35.22
C GLU A 186 3.07 -16.48 34.43
N ARG A 187 1.85 -16.74 33.95
CA ARG A 187 1.57 -17.88 33.06
C ARG A 187 2.30 -17.78 31.72
N LYS A 188 2.27 -16.61 31.08
CA LYS A 188 3.00 -16.39 29.81
C LYS A 188 4.52 -16.46 30.00
N VAL A 189 5.04 -15.96 31.13
CA VAL A 189 6.47 -16.09 31.47
C VAL A 189 6.84 -17.55 31.71
N ALA A 190 6.01 -18.33 32.41
CA ALA A 190 6.24 -19.76 32.63
C ALA A 190 6.18 -20.58 31.33
N GLU A 191 5.27 -20.25 30.41
CA GLU A 191 5.19 -20.88 29.08
C GLU A 191 6.41 -20.54 28.21
N LEU A 192 6.86 -19.28 28.22
CA LEU A 192 8.06 -18.86 27.50
C LEU A 192 9.34 -19.46 28.11
N GLN A 193 9.40 -19.65 29.42
CA GLN A 193 10.51 -20.34 30.09
C GLN A 193 10.57 -21.82 29.70
N ARG A 194 9.42 -22.51 29.63
CA ARG A 194 9.36 -23.91 29.13
C ARG A 194 9.75 -24.00 27.66
N ALA A 195 9.27 -23.09 26.81
CA ALA A 195 9.65 -23.05 25.40
C ALA A 195 11.17 -22.80 25.21
N CYS A 196 11.76 -21.93 26.03
CA CYS A 196 13.21 -21.70 26.04
C CYS A 196 14.00 -22.92 26.52
N GLU A 197 13.49 -23.68 27.50
CA GLU A 197 14.13 -24.91 27.98
C GLU A 197 14.05 -26.03 26.93
N ASP A 198 12.93 -26.16 26.23
CA ASP A 198 12.76 -27.16 25.17
C ASP A 198 13.64 -26.83 23.96
N LEU A 199 13.74 -25.55 23.57
CA LEU A 199 14.68 -25.10 22.54
C LEU A 199 16.14 -25.32 22.93
N LYS A 200 16.49 -25.17 24.22
CA LYS A 200 17.85 -25.50 24.71
C LYS A 200 18.13 -27.00 24.64
N LYS A 201 17.16 -27.86 24.95
CA LYS A 201 17.30 -29.32 24.79
C LYS A 201 17.46 -29.70 23.32
N GLU A 202 16.64 -29.15 22.44
CA GLU A 202 16.73 -29.38 20.99
C GLU A 202 18.07 -28.90 20.40
N ALA A 203 18.56 -27.73 20.84
CA ALA A 203 19.88 -27.22 20.46
C ALA A 203 21.01 -28.15 20.94
N SER A 204 20.93 -28.65 22.18
CA SER A 204 21.91 -29.61 22.71
C SER A 204 21.90 -30.94 21.95
N GLN A 205 20.72 -31.40 21.53
CA GLN A 205 20.53 -32.63 20.77
C GLN A 205 21.08 -32.49 19.34
N ARG A 206 20.75 -31.41 18.63
CA ARG A 206 21.35 -31.12 17.31
C ARG A 206 22.86 -30.94 17.38
N GLN A 207 23.39 -30.39 18.47
CA GLN A 207 24.83 -30.26 18.66
C GLN A 207 25.50 -31.63 18.89
N SER A 208 24.83 -32.58 19.55
CA SER A 208 25.32 -33.96 19.69
C SER A 208 25.27 -34.74 18.37
N GLU A 209 24.20 -34.58 17.58
CA GLU A 209 24.06 -35.19 16.25
C GLU A 209 25.10 -34.65 15.27
N SER A 210 25.38 -33.34 15.30
CA SER A 210 26.44 -32.73 14.50
C SER A 210 27.83 -33.26 14.86
N ARG A 211 28.09 -33.57 16.15
CA ARG A 211 29.35 -34.21 16.57
C ARG A 211 29.45 -35.65 16.07
N SER A 212 28.37 -36.44 16.19
CA SER A 212 28.33 -37.82 15.65
C SER A 212 28.58 -37.85 14.15
N LEU A 213 27.93 -36.98 13.38
CA LEU A 213 28.09 -36.91 11.93
C LEU A 213 29.52 -36.48 11.53
N LYS A 214 30.16 -35.59 12.29
CA LYS A 214 31.57 -35.24 12.08
C LYS A 214 32.50 -36.43 12.34
N GLU A 215 32.27 -37.20 13.39
CA GLU A 215 33.04 -38.41 13.68
C GLU A 215 32.86 -39.49 12.62
N ASP A 216 31.66 -39.65 12.06
CA ASP A 216 31.38 -40.59 10.97
C ASP A 216 32.05 -40.19 9.66
N VAL A 217 32.04 -38.89 9.32
CA VAL A 217 32.78 -38.36 8.17
C VAL A 217 34.29 -38.55 8.34
N GLU A 218 34.82 -38.33 9.54
CA GLU A 218 36.23 -38.61 9.81
C GLU A 218 36.58 -40.10 9.69
N ARG A 219 35.70 -41.02 10.13
CA ARG A 219 35.90 -42.47 9.92
C ARG A 219 35.88 -42.83 8.44
N GLN A 220 34.93 -42.30 7.67
CA GLN A 220 34.86 -42.56 6.22
C GLN A 220 36.11 -42.04 5.50
N ASN A 221 36.61 -40.85 5.87
CA ASN A 221 37.85 -40.30 5.33
C ASN A 221 39.09 -41.14 5.69
N ARG A 222 39.13 -41.75 6.88
CA ARG A 222 40.22 -42.70 7.25
C ARG A 222 40.14 -43.98 6.42
N ASN A 223 38.94 -44.52 6.19
CA ASN A 223 38.75 -45.72 5.38
C ASN A 223 39.14 -45.48 3.91
N LEU A 224 38.78 -44.32 3.35
CA LEU A 224 39.18 -43.92 2.00
C LEU A 224 40.71 -43.82 1.84
N LYS A 225 41.42 -43.32 2.85
CA LYS A 225 42.90 -43.30 2.84
C LYS A 225 43.50 -44.70 2.82
N ILE A 226 42.94 -45.63 3.59
CA ILE A 226 43.39 -47.03 3.63
C ILE A 226 43.16 -47.70 2.27
N GLU A 227 42.00 -47.49 1.64
CA GLU A 227 41.72 -48.02 0.30
C GLU A 227 42.64 -47.44 -0.77
N GLN A 228 42.96 -46.15 -0.70
CA GLN A 228 43.91 -45.51 -1.61
C GLN A 228 45.33 -46.08 -1.47
N GLU A 229 45.78 -46.39 -0.26
CA GLU A 229 47.07 -47.06 -0.04
C GLU A 229 47.06 -48.51 -0.55
N LEU A 230 45.95 -49.23 -0.40
CA LEU A 230 45.81 -50.60 -0.87
C LEU A 230 45.78 -50.66 -2.42
N LEU A 231 45.15 -49.67 -3.06
CA LEU A 231 45.15 -49.53 -4.51
C LEU A 231 46.57 -49.22 -5.06
N ARG A 232 47.33 -48.37 -4.37
CA ARG A 232 48.74 -48.11 -4.71
C ARG A 232 49.60 -49.38 -4.64
N LYS A 233 49.42 -50.21 -3.61
CA LYS A 233 50.14 -51.49 -3.48
C LYS A 233 49.78 -52.46 -4.62
N ARG A 234 48.51 -52.54 -5.01
CA ARG A 234 48.10 -53.38 -6.15
C ARG A 234 48.65 -52.90 -7.49
N LEU A 235 48.79 -51.59 -7.70
CA LEU A 235 49.42 -51.04 -8.90
C LEU A 235 50.90 -51.42 -8.99
N THR A 236 51.63 -51.41 -7.87
CA THR A 236 53.04 -51.83 -7.84
C THR A 236 53.21 -53.34 -8.09
N GLU A 237 52.26 -54.18 -7.66
CA GLU A 237 52.26 -55.62 -7.97
C GLU A 237 52.02 -55.89 -9.46
N VAL A 238 51.14 -55.11 -10.10
CA VAL A 238 50.89 -55.20 -11.55
C VAL A 238 52.12 -54.79 -12.37
N GLU A 239 52.89 -53.81 -11.91
CA GLU A 239 54.16 -53.41 -12.54
C GLU A 239 55.25 -54.49 -12.40
N GLN A 240 55.31 -55.20 -11.28
CA GLN A 240 56.21 -56.36 -11.09
C GLN A 240 55.81 -57.58 -11.96
N ILE A 241 54.52 -57.78 -12.21
CA ILE A 241 54.04 -58.84 -13.12
C ILE A 241 54.37 -58.48 -14.58
N LYS A 242 54.28 -57.19 -14.95
CA LYS A 242 54.70 -56.69 -16.27
C LYS A 242 56.20 -56.89 -16.52
N SER A 243 57.06 -56.63 -15.54
CA SER A 243 58.50 -56.83 -15.69
C SER A 243 58.88 -58.31 -15.77
N SER A 244 58.13 -59.19 -15.10
CA SER A 244 58.31 -60.66 -15.17
C SER A 244 57.88 -61.25 -16.52
N LEU A 245 56.88 -60.67 -17.19
CA LEU A 245 56.40 -61.12 -18.51
C LEU A 245 57.38 -60.81 -19.66
N VAL A 246 58.28 -59.85 -19.48
CA VAL A 246 59.30 -59.48 -20.48
C VAL A 246 60.47 -60.47 -20.51
N ALA A 247 60.71 -61.22 -19.42
CA ALA A 247 61.82 -62.18 -19.32
C ALA A 247 61.59 -63.50 -20.07
N GLU A 248 60.35 -63.88 -20.36
CA GLU A 248 60.00 -65.20 -20.89
C GLU A 248 59.92 -65.29 -22.44
N ASN A 249 60.13 -64.18 -23.16
CA ASN A 249 59.91 -64.12 -24.63
C ASN A 249 61.20 -64.20 -25.48
N ALA A 250 62.33 -64.63 -24.92
CA ALA A 250 63.57 -64.81 -25.68
C ALA A 250 63.79 -66.28 -26.11
N LYS A 251 63.27 -66.69 -27.27
CA LYS A 251 63.83 -67.73 -28.19
C LYS A 251 63.04 -67.82 -29.53
N PRO A 252 63.69 -68.20 -30.67
CA PRO A 252 63.57 -67.50 -31.96
C PRO A 252 63.11 -68.37 -33.15
N GLY A 253 62.82 -67.75 -34.33
CA GLY A 253 63.00 -68.47 -35.61
C GLY A 253 62.29 -67.96 -36.88
N PHE A 254 61.02 -67.58 -36.85
CA PHE A 254 60.20 -67.54 -38.10
C PHE A 254 59.70 -66.16 -38.58
N LEU A 255 59.99 -65.07 -37.87
CA LEU A 255 59.32 -63.78 -38.10
C LEU A 255 60.15 -62.81 -38.96
N LYS A 256 60.34 -63.11 -40.25
CA LYS A 256 60.80 -62.10 -41.22
C LYS A 256 59.70 -61.62 -42.18
N LYS A 257 58.64 -62.43 -42.38
CA LYS A 257 57.43 -62.02 -43.14
C LYS A 257 56.36 -61.34 -42.29
N ASP A 258 56.35 -61.61 -40.99
CA ASP A 258 55.42 -60.95 -40.07
C ASP A 258 55.87 -59.55 -39.65
N VAL A 259 57.18 -59.23 -39.74
CA VAL A 259 57.72 -57.90 -39.44
C VAL A 259 57.24 -56.84 -40.44
N ASP A 260 57.06 -57.19 -41.71
CA ASP A 260 56.56 -56.26 -42.74
C ASP A 260 55.03 -56.03 -42.62
N ARG A 261 54.29 -57.05 -42.15
CA ARG A 261 52.86 -56.92 -41.83
C ARG A 261 52.66 -56.10 -40.56
N LEU A 262 53.50 -56.33 -39.55
CA LEU A 262 53.46 -55.61 -38.28
C LEU A 262 53.94 -54.17 -38.42
N THR A 263 54.88 -53.84 -39.29
CA THR A 263 55.30 -52.43 -39.53
C THR A 263 54.24 -51.61 -40.29
N ARG A 264 53.46 -52.22 -41.18
CA ARG A 264 52.28 -51.57 -41.79
C ARG A 264 51.15 -51.37 -40.77
N GLN A 265 50.88 -52.38 -39.94
CA GLN A 265 49.91 -52.26 -38.84
C GLN A 265 50.38 -51.24 -37.79
N HIS A 266 51.68 -51.15 -37.51
CA HIS A 266 52.24 -50.17 -36.57
C HIS A 266 52.11 -48.74 -37.10
N ARG A 267 52.34 -48.48 -38.39
CA ARG A 267 52.11 -47.14 -38.98
C ARG A 267 50.64 -46.76 -39.01
N GLU A 268 49.73 -47.70 -39.30
CA GLU A 268 48.29 -47.45 -39.18
C GLU A 268 47.87 -47.19 -37.73
N LEU A 269 48.45 -47.92 -36.77
CA LEU A 269 48.21 -47.71 -35.35
C LEU A 269 48.80 -46.40 -34.85
N GLU A 270 49.96 -45.95 -35.35
CA GLU A 270 50.53 -44.63 -35.04
C GLU A 270 49.66 -43.49 -35.57
N VAL A 271 49.14 -43.60 -36.79
CA VAL A 271 48.21 -42.60 -37.34
C VAL A 271 46.89 -42.58 -36.55
N LYS A 272 46.40 -43.76 -36.12
CA LYS A 272 45.23 -43.87 -35.24
C LYS A 272 45.50 -43.31 -33.84
N LEU A 273 46.70 -43.54 -33.29
CA LEU A 273 47.12 -43.02 -31.99
C LEU A 273 47.23 -41.50 -32.03
N ASN A 274 47.90 -40.92 -33.03
CA ASN A 274 47.96 -39.47 -33.23
C ASN A 274 46.57 -38.84 -33.45
N ASN A 275 45.66 -39.54 -34.12
CA ASN A 275 44.27 -39.07 -34.26
C ASN A 275 43.48 -39.18 -32.94
N ILE A 276 43.77 -40.17 -32.10
CA ILE A 276 43.17 -40.29 -30.77
C ILE A 276 43.74 -39.23 -29.83
N ASP A 277 45.05 -38.96 -29.89
CA ASP A 277 45.71 -37.93 -29.08
C ASP A 277 45.21 -36.53 -29.46
N LYS A 278 45.07 -36.23 -30.76
CA LYS A 278 44.43 -34.98 -31.21
C LYS A 278 42.99 -34.85 -30.72
N LYS A 279 42.19 -35.94 -30.81
CA LYS A 279 40.83 -35.94 -30.28
C LYS A 279 40.81 -35.78 -28.76
N TYR A 280 41.77 -36.37 -28.05
CA TYR A 280 41.90 -36.24 -26.61
C TYR A 280 42.23 -34.79 -26.22
N GLU A 281 43.18 -34.15 -26.90
CA GLU A 281 43.51 -32.73 -26.71
C GLU A 281 42.32 -31.81 -27.02
N GLU A 282 41.58 -32.07 -28.11
CA GLU A 282 40.35 -31.35 -28.44
C GLU A 282 39.28 -31.53 -27.35
N THR A 283 39.04 -32.76 -26.88
CA THR A 283 38.07 -33.01 -25.80
C THR A 283 38.52 -32.40 -24.46
N SER A 284 39.81 -32.41 -24.15
CA SER A 284 40.36 -31.79 -22.94
C SER A 284 40.24 -30.27 -22.99
N ALA A 285 40.45 -29.66 -24.17
CA ALA A 285 40.22 -28.22 -24.36
C ALA A 285 38.73 -27.85 -24.20
N VAL A 286 37.81 -28.67 -24.72
CA VAL A 286 36.37 -28.50 -24.53
C VAL A 286 35.97 -28.65 -23.06
N GLU A 287 36.51 -29.63 -22.35
CA GLU A 287 36.28 -29.83 -20.91
C GLU A 287 36.77 -28.62 -20.09
N LYS A 288 37.96 -28.11 -20.39
CA LYS A 288 38.50 -26.91 -19.74
C LYS A 288 37.64 -25.67 -19.98
N ASN A 289 37.14 -25.49 -21.21
CA ASN A 289 36.23 -24.39 -21.54
C ASN A 289 34.86 -24.55 -20.86
N ARG A 290 34.34 -25.79 -20.79
CA ARG A 290 33.09 -26.10 -20.08
C ARG A 290 33.22 -25.87 -18.57
N SER A 291 34.34 -26.23 -17.97
CA SER A 291 34.65 -25.98 -16.56
C SER A 291 34.73 -24.48 -16.25
N LYS A 292 35.36 -23.68 -17.13
CA LYS A 292 35.36 -22.22 -17.01
C LYS A 292 33.96 -21.61 -17.11
N GLN A 293 33.14 -22.11 -18.04
CA GLN A 293 31.74 -21.68 -18.17
C GLN A 293 30.91 -22.04 -16.93
N LEU A 294 31.11 -23.23 -16.36
CA LEU A 294 30.46 -23.64 -15.11
C LEU A 294 30.88 -22.75 -13.94
N PHE A 295 32.16 -22.43 -13.81
CA PHE A 295 32.65 -21.53 -12.76
C PHE A 295 32.05 -20.12 -12.89
N SER A 296 32.01 -19.56 -14.11
CA SER A 296 31.35 -18.27 -14.38
C SER A 296 29.87 -18.31 -14.01
N ALA A 297 29.16 -19.39 -14.37
CA ALA A 297 27.75 -19.56 -14.05
C ALA A 297 27.49 -19.74 -12.54
N GLU A 298 28.40 -20.40 -11.80
CA GLU A 298 28.33 -20.52 -10.34
C GLU A 298 28.57 -19.19 -9.63
N GLU A 299 29.47 -18.36 -10.15
CA GLU A 299 29.76 -17.04 -9.64
C GLU A 299 28.57 -16.08 -9.90
N GLU A 300 27.98 -16.13 -11.10
CA GLU A 300 26.72 -15.44 -11.43
C GLU A 300 25.56 -15.89 -10.54
N ASN A 301 25.39 -17.20 -10.31
CA ASN A 301 24.36 -17.72 -9.40
C ASN A 301 24.57 -17.24 -7.96
N SER A 302 25.82 -17.18 -7.51
CA SER A 302 26.17 -16.69 -6.17
C SER A 302 25.94 -15.19 -6.03
N GLN A 303 26.11 -14.42 -7.12
CA GLN A 303 25.77 -13.01 -7.17
C GLN A 303 24.26 -12.80 -7.15
N ILE A 304 23.50 -13.52 -7.99
CA ILE A 304 22.03 -13.46 -8.03
C ILE A 304 21.41 -13.83 -6.67
N LYS A 305 21.96 -14.84 -5.96
CA LYS A 305 21.50 -15.17 -4.60
C LYS A 305 21.71 -14.04 -3.61
N ARG A 306 22.86 -13.37 -3.64
CA ARG A 306 23.13 -12.21 -2.79
C ARG A 306 22.20 -11.04 -3.12
N ASP A 307 21.95 -10.80 -4.40
CA ASP A 307 21.02 -9.75 -4.84
C ASP A 307 19.58 -10.07 -4.41
N LEU A 308 19.17 -11.34 -4.49
CA LEU A 308 17.86 -11.81 -4.01
C LEU A 308 17.68 -11.64 -2.51
N GLU A 309 18.70 -11.99 -1.70
CA GLU A 309 18.70 -11.76 -0.25
C GLU A 309 18.59 -10.26 0.09
N GLN A 310 19.30 -9.39 -0.65
CA GLN A 310 19.18 -7.94 -0.46
C GLN A 310 17.79 -7.40 -0.83
N VAL A 311 17.19 -7.90 -1.91
CA VAL A 311 15.82 -7.52 -2.31
C VAL A 311 14.80 -8.01 -1.28
N GLN A 312 14.95 -9.22 -0.75
CA GLN A 312 14.08 -9.75 0.30
C GLN A 312 14.19 -8.95 1.60
N ALA A 313 15.39 -8.55 2.01
CA ALA A 313 15.59 -7.70 3.18
C ALA A 313 14.92 -6.32 3.01
N LYS A 314 15.07 -5.70 1.83
CA LYS A 314 14.40 -4.43 1.50
C LYS A 314 12.88 -4.58 1.49
N LEU A 315 12.36 -5.70 0.98
CA LEU A 315 10.93 -5.98 0.97
C LEU A 315 10.39 -6.08 2.40
N GLN A 316 11.03 -6.84 3.27
CA GLN A 316 10.65 -6.94 4.70
C GLN A 316 10.68 -5.57 5.39
N GLU A 317 11.70 -4.74 5.12
CA GLU A 317 11.77 -3.39 5.67
C GLU A 317 10.61 -2.51 5.18
N THR A 318 10.22 -2.63 3.91
CA THR A 318 9.07 -1.89 3.36
C THR A 318 7.73 -2.40 3.89
N GLU A 319 7.57 -3.70 4.12
CA GLU A 319 6.38 -4.29 4.74
C GLU A 319 6.21 -3.82 6.18
N GLN A 320 7.29 -3.81 6.97
CA GLN A 320 7.25 -3.26 8.33
C GLN A 320 6.89 -1.77 8.35
N LYS A 321 7.42 -0.98 7.41
CA LYS A 321 7.05 0.45 7.27
C LYS A 321 5.58 0.60 6.88
N TYR A 322 5.06 -0.25 6.00
CA TYR A 322 3.65 -0.27 5.62
C TYR A 322 2.75 -0.60 6.81
N ASP A 323 3.09 -1.59 7.63
CA ASP A 323 2.33 -1.97 8.81
C ASP A 323 2.28 -0.85 9.86
N VAL A 324 3.38 -0.13 10.07
CA VAL A 324 3.42 1.06 10.94
C VAL A 324 2.51 2.16 10.39
N LEU A 325 2.61 2.46 9.09
CA LEU A 325 1.76 3.46 8.45
C LEU A 325 0.26 3.10 8.50
N MET A 326 -0.07 1.81 8.40
CA MET A 326 -1.45 1.33 8.53
C MET A 326 -1.97 1.49 9.96
N LYS A 327 -1.14 1.25 10.98
CA LYS A 327 -1.49 1.54 12.38
C LYS A 327 -1.69 3.03 12.61
N ASP A 328 -0.80 3.87 12.09
CA ASP A 328 -0.92 5.34 12.18
C ASP A 328 -2.18 5.86 11.49
N ALA A 329 -2.52 5.31 10.31
CA ALA A 329 -3.77 5.62 9.64
C ALA A 329 -5.00 5.20 10.48
N GLY A 330 -4.91 4.07 11.18
CA GLY A 330 -5.90 3.64 12.18
C GLY A 330 -6.07 4.65 13.31
N TYR A 331 -4.97 5.09 13.92
CA TYR A 331 -5.00 6.11 14.98
C TYR A 331 -5.57 7.46 14.51
N ILE A 332 -5.24 7.88 13.29
CA ILE A 332 -5.79 9.11 12.70
C ILE A 332 -7.31 8.98 12.52
N LYS A 333 -7.78 7.82 12.04
CA LYS A 333 -9.21 7.56 11.87
C LYS A 333 -9.95 7.55 13.21
N ASP A 334 -9.40 6.89 14.23
CA ASP A 334 -9.99 6.88 15.57
C ASP A 334 -10.04 8.30 16.16
N ARG A 335 -8.97 9.07 15.99
CA ARG A 335 -8.94 10.49 16.39
C ARG A 335 -9.98 11.32 15.64
N GLU A 336 -10.17 11.09 14.35
CA GLU A 336 -11.22 11.76 13.55
C GLU A 336 -12.62 11.42 14.07
N THR A 337 -12.88 10.15 14.42
CA THR A 337 -14.17 9.76 15.00
C THR A 337 -14.41 10.41 16.36
N MET A 338 -13.37 10.55 17.19
CA MET A 338 -13.45 11.26 18.47
C MET A 338 -13.77 12.75 18.27
N LEU A 339 -13.04 13.42 17.35
CA LEU A 339 -13.28 14.83 17.02
C LEU A 339 -14.67 15.08 16.42
N LEU A 340 -15.21 14.13 15.65
CA LEU A 340 -16.60 14.19 15.16
C LEU A 340 -17.61 14.06 16.30
N GLY A 341 -17.33 13.19 17.29
CA GLY A 341 -18.10 13.09 18.53
C GLY A 341 -18.10 14.41 19.30
N ASP A 342 -16.92 14.98 19.54
CA ASP A 342 -16.75 16.25 20.25
C ASP A 342 -17.45 17.40 19.51
N LYS A 343 -17.32 17.47 18.19
CA LYS A 343 -18.04 18.43 17.35
C LYS A 343 -19.56 18.29 17.54
N GLY A 344 -20.08 17.07 17.56
CA GLY A 344 -21.50 16.82 17.81
C GLY A 344 -21.96 17.33 19.19
N THR A 345 -21.15 17.13 20.23
CA THR A 345 -21.45 17.67 21.58
C THR A 345 -21.39 19.19 21.62
N LEU A 346 -20.41 19.80 20.95
CA LEU A 346 -20.28 21.26 20.84
C LEU A 346 -21.42 21.88 20.03
N ASP A 347 -21.88 21.23 18.96
CA ASP A 347 -23.03 21.69 18.18
C ASP A 347 -24.31 21.63 19.03
N MET A 348 -24.48 20.61 19.86
CA MET A 348 -25.60 20.52 20.80
C MET A 348 -25.52 21.59 21.90
N SER A 349 -24.34 21.85 22.46
CA SER A 349 -24.16 22.92 23.45
C SER A 349 -24.38 24.31 22.83
N LEU A 350 -23.92 24.55 21.61
CA LEU A 350 -24.19 25.79 20.85
C LEU A 350 -25.68 25.98 20.57
N ARG A 351 -26.41 24.91 20.21
CA ARG A 351 -27.87 24.96 20.06
C ARG A 351 -28.56 25.30 21.38
N HIS A 352 -28.09 24.72 22.49
CA HIS A 352 -28.62 25.03 23.82
C HIS A 352 -28.38 26.49 24.20
N ILE A 353 -27.15 27.00 24.06
CA ILE A 353 -26.79 28.41 24.32
C ILE A 353 -27.57 29.36 23.40
N SER A 354 -27.77 28.99 22.13
CA SER A 354 -28.58 29.78 21.18
C SER A 354 -30.04 29.86 21.62
N LEU A 355 -30.61 28.77 22.13
CA LEU A 355 -31.95 28.74 22.69
C LEU A 355 -32.04 29.57 23.97
N GLU A 356 -31.07 29.45 24.88
CA GLU A 356 -30.99 30.30 26.07
C GLU A 356 -30.87 31.77 25.73
N LYS A 357 -30.06 32.14 24.74
CA LYS A 357 -29.94 33.52 24.24
C LYS A 357 -31.29 34.04 23.72
N LYS A 358 -32.05 33.22 22.98
CA LYS A 358 -33.40 33.60 22.53
C LYS A 358 -34.34 33.81 23.71
N ASN A 359 -34.34 32.90 24.68
CA ASN A 359 -35.15 33.01 25.90
C ASN A 359 -34.81 34.26 26.71
N LEU A 360 -33.51 34.54 26.93
CA LEU A 360 -33.04 35.74 27.62
C LEU A 360 -33.40 37.02 26.85
N HIS A 361 -33.31 37.01 25.52
CA HIS A 361 -33.72 38.14 24.69
C HIS A 361 -35.23 38.42 24.78
N GLU A 362 -36.06 37.37 24.79
CA GLU A 362 -37.50 37.50 25.02
C GLU A 362 -37.80 38.02 26.42
N MET A 363 -37.12 37.52 27.45
CA MET A 363 -37.24 38.01 28.82
C MET A 363 -36.82 39.47 28.96
N PHE A 364 -35.69 39.86 28.36
CA PHE A 364 -35.23 41.25 28.35
C PHE A 364 -36.25 42.16 27.64
N SER A 365 -36.77 41.73 26.49
CA SER A 365 -37.79 42.47 25.74
C SER A 365 -39.10 42.62 26.52
N ARG A 366 -39.47 41.63 27.34
CA ARG A 366 -40.62 41.73 28.27
C ARG A 366 -40.33 42.73 29.39
N ARG A 367 -39.18 42.62 30.06
CA ARG A 367 -38.76 43.56 31.13
C ARG A 367 -38.62 45.00 30.63
N GLN A 368 -38.14 45.19 29.41
CA GLN A 368 -38.08 46.52 28.79
C GLN A 368 -39.47 47.11 28.60
N ARG A 369 -40.44 46.32 28.11
CA ARG A 369 -41.85 46.74 28.00
C ARG A 369 -42.48 47.04 29.36
N GLU A 370 -42.18 46.27 30.39
CA GLU A 370 -42.64 46.53 31.76
C GLU A 370 -42.04 47.84 32.29
N ARG A 371 -40.72 48.03 32.19
CA ARG A 371 -40.04 49.28 32.56
C ARG A 371 -40.64 50.49 31.83
N ASP A 372 -40.93 50.38 30.54
CA ASP A 372 -41.50 51.48 29.76
C ASP A 372 -42.96 51.80 30.17
N ARG A 373 -43.73 50.80 30.64
CA ARG A 373 -45.04 51.02 31.26
C ARG A 373 -44.87 51.72 32.61
N ASP A 374 -43.97 51.24 33.45
CA ASP A 374 -43.72 51.80 34.78
C ASP A 374 -43.19 53.24 34.71
N ALA A 375 -42.33 53.54 33.74
CA ALA A 375 -41.84 54.89 33.48
C ALA A 375 -42.96 55.84 33.03
N LYS A 376 -43.93 55.35 32.24
CA LYS A 376 -45.12 56.13 31.87
C LYS A 376 -46.02 56.36 33.08
N THR A 377 -46.23 55.36 33.93
CA THR A 377 -47.00 55.53 35.16
C THR A 377 -46.31 56.48 36.14
N TYR A 378 -44.99 56.40 36.26
CA TYR A 378 -44.19 57.31 37.09
C TYR A 378 -44.34 58.76 36.62
N LYS A 379 -44.18 59.04 35.32
CA LYS A 379 -44.39 60.39 34.76
C LYS A 379 -45.81 60.92 35.00
N LYS A 380 -46.82 60.04 34.95
CA LYS A 380 -48.21 60.41 35.28
C LYS A 380 -48.36 60.79 36.75
N MET A 381 -47.75 60.03 37.66
CA MET A 381 -47.75 60.32 39.10
C MET A 381 -46.96 61.58 39.44
N GLU A 382 -45.82 61.80 38.79
CA GLU A 382 -45.00 63.00 38.94
C GLU A 382 -45.78 64.26 38.50
N LEU A 383 -46.51 64.19 37.38
CA LEU A 383 -47.38 65.27 36.94
C LEU A 383 -48.53 65.52 37.93
N GLN A 384 -49.14 64.47 38.48
CA GLN A 384 -50.16 64.59 39.53
C GLN A 384 -49.61 65.24 40.80
N LEU A 385 -48.39 64.89 41.21
CA LEU A 385 -47.72 65.49 42.35
C LEU A 385 -47.42 66.97 42.11
N LYS A 386 -47.02 67.34 40.89
CA LYS A 386 -46.82 68.74 40.50
C LYS A 386 -48.12 69.54 40.58
N ILE A 387 -49.22 69.00 40.04
CA ILE A 387 -50.55 69.62 40.14
C ILE A 387 -50.96 69.78 41.62
N ALA A 388 -50.71 68.78 42.46
CA ALA A 388 -50.99 68.87 43.89
C ALA A 388 -50.13 69.93 44.61
N ALA A 389 -48.85 70.06 44.24
CA ALA A 389 -47.96 71.10 44.76
C ALA A 389 -48.39 72.50 44.33
N ASP A 390 -48.77 72.70 43.07
CA ASP A 390 -49.30 73.98 42.57
C ASP A 390 -50.62 74.35 43.28
N ASN A 391 -51.49 73.36 43.53
CA ASN A 391 -52.70 73.55 44.33
C ASN A 391 -52.38 73.95 45.77
N LEU A 392 -51.35 73.36 46.39
CA LEU A 392 -50.90 73.73 47.74
C LEU A 392 -50.42 75.20 47.78
N VAL A 393 -49.61 75.62 46.81
CA VAL A 393 -49.16 77.02 46.69
C VAL A 393 -50.36 77.96 46.56
N ASN A 394 -51.33 77.64 45.71
CA ASN A 394 -52.57 78.42 45.60
C ASN A 394 -53.32 78.50 46.93
N THR A 395 -53.49 77.39 47.66
CA THR A 395 -54.15 77.41 48.98
C THR A 395 -53.40 78.26 50.01
N ASN A 396 -52.06 78.25 49.98
CA ASN A 396 -51.24 79.07 50.86
C ASN A 396 -51.40 80.58 50.55
N THR A 397 -51.46 80.96 49.27
CA THR A 397 -51.71 82.38 48.90
C THR A 397 -53.11 82.87 49.32
N VAL A 398 -54.12 81.98 49.31
CA VAL A 398 -55.46 82.30 49.83
C VAL A 398 -55.41 82.48 51.35
N LEU A 399 -54.71 81.60 52.08
CA LEU A 399 -54.50 81.74 53.53
C LEU A 399 -53.79 83.06 53.90
N GLU A 400 -52.82 83.47 53.09
CA GLU A 400 -52.07 84.71 53.30
C GLU A 400 -52.95 85.96 53.07
N LYS A 401 -53.85 85.93 52.09
CA LYS A 401 -54.87 86.98 51.88
C LYS A 401 -55.90 87.05 53.00
N VAL A 402 -56.29 85.92 53.58
CA VAL A 402 -57.19 85.89 54.76
C VAL A 402 -56.48 86.44 56.00
N ARG A 403 -55.19 86.13 56.19
CA ARG A 403 -54.38 86.70 57.28
C ARG A 403 -54.21 88.21 57.16
N SER A 404 -53.99 88.76 55.97
CA SER A 404 -53.87 90.21 55.78
C SER A 404 -55.20 90.94 55.98
N ALA A 405 -56.34 90.32 55.67
CA ALA A 405 -57.67 90.86 55.98
C ALA A 405 -57.97 90.89 57.49
N ALA A 406 -57.40 89.97 58.29
CA ALA A 406 -57.58 89.91 59.74
C ALA A 406 -56.75 90.97 60.52
N ILE A 407 -55.68 91.50 59.92
CA ILE A 407 -54.81 92.52 60.55
C ILE A 407 -55.39 93.95 60.42
N ASN A 408 -56.30 94.19 59.47
CA ASN A 408 -56.85 95.51 59.16
C ASN A 408 -58.23 95.80 59.79
N ALA A 409 -58.56 95.16 60.94
CA ALA A 409 -59.80 95.43 61.69
C ALA A 409 -59.58 96.48 62.81
N PRO A 410 -60.41 97.55 62.92
CA PRO A 410 -60.22 98.63 63.89
C PRO A 410 -60.68 98.26 65.32
N LYS A 411 -59.90 98.68 66.34
CA LYS A 411 -60.25 98.62 67.77
C LYS A 411 -60.71 100.00 68.29
N ASP A 412 -61.99 100.02 68.66
CA ASP A 412 -62.86 100.83 69.54
C ASP A 412 -62.40 102.14 70.25
N ASP A 413 -63.42 102.97 70.49
CA ASP A 413 -63.47 104.44 70.65
C ASP A 413 -63.52 104.94 72.12
N GLY A 414 -62.86 106.07 72.39
CA GLY A 414 -62.50 106.58 73.72
C GLY A 414 -63.57 107.43 74.45
N SER A 415 -64.65 106.82 74.92
CA SER A 415 -65.79 107.50 75.57
C SER A 415 -65.73 107.69 77.12
N LEU A 416 -64.57 107.53 77.78
CA LEU A 416 -64.45 107.58 79.26
C LEU A 416 -63.86 108.88 79.86
N GLN A 417 -63.36 109.82 79.05
CA GLN A 417 -62.66 111.00 79.56
C GLN A 417 -63.59 112.19 79.92
N GLN A 418 -64.80 112.28 79.33
CA GLN A 418 -65.74 113.39 79.56
C GLN A 418 -66.50 113.32 80.91
N LYS A 419 -66.63 112.15 81.55
CA LYS A 419 -67.32 112.01 82.85
C LYS A 419 -66.51 112.50 84.07
N LYS A 420 -65.24 112.88 83.89
CA LYS A 420 -64.31 113.24 84.99
C LYS A 420 -64.26 114.74 85.29
N ASP A 421 -64.69 115.60 84.37
CA ASP A 421 -64.59 117.05 84.51
C ASP A 421 -65.83 117.69 85.16
N ASP A 422 -66.99 117.03 85.14
CA ASP A 422 -68.22 117.56 85.72
C ASP A 422 -68.24 117.54 87.27
N LEU A 423 -67.52 116.60 87.91
CA LEU A 423 -67.42 116.47 89.38
C LEU A 423 -66.51 117.50 90.06
N LYS A 424 -65.70 118.26 89.31
CA LYS A 424 -64.80 119.30 89.88
C LYS A 424 -65.48 120.66 90.10
N LYS A 425 -66.66 120.91 89.52
CA LYS A 425 -67.35 122.20 89.61
C LYS A 425 -68.22 122.36 90.87
N GLU A 426 -68.57 121.30 91.58
CA GLU A 426 -69.38 121.37 92.81
C GLU A 426 -68.60 121.76 94.08
N VAL A 427 -67.27 121.62 94.10
CA VAL A 427 -66.45 121.83 95.32
C VAL A 427 -66.04 123.30 95.54
N GLU A 428 -66.07 124.15 94.50
CA GLU A 428 -65.70 125.58 94.60
C GLU A 428 -66.82 126.49 95.16
N GLN A 429 -68.07 126.01 95.24
CA GLN A 429 -69.21 126.82 95.72
C GLN A 429 -69.27 126.98 97.25
N THR A 430 -68.56 126.16 98.05
CA THR A 430 -68.66 126.18 99.51
C THR A 430 -67.62 127.07 100.22
N LYS A 431 -66.61 127.58 99.51
CA LYS A 431 -65.51 128.38 100.10
C LYS A 431 -65.75 129.89 100.22
N ARG A 432 -66.83 130.44 99.67
CA ARG A 432 -67.11 131.91 99.69
C ARG A 432 -67.94 132.41 100.89
N ALA A 433 -68.33 131.56 101.83
CA ALA A 433 -69.29 131.93 102.88
C ALA A 433 -68.69 132.44 104.22
N LEU A 434 -67.37 132.43 104.43
CA LEU A 434 -66.77 132.62 105.77
C LEU A 434 -65.93 133.90 105.94
N ALA A 435 -66.23 134.97 105.20
CA ALA A 435 -65.39 136.17 105.12
C ALA A 435 -65.95 137.45 105.78
N ASN A 436 -66.93 137.42 106.69
CA ASN A 436 -67.45 138.67 107.30
C ASN A 436 -67.86 138.52 108.79
N GLN A 437 -67.01 138.95 109.75
CA GLN A 437 -67.51 139.51 111.04
C GLN A 437 -66.45 140.33 111.86
N ASN A 438 -66.41 141.64 111.61
CA ASN A 438 -66.39 142.80 112.55
C ASN A 438 -65.22 143.10 113.55
N SER A 439 -65.28 144.32 114.14
CA SER A 439 -64.24 145.39 114.27
C SER A 439 -64.15 146.16 115.63
N LEU A 440 -63.02 146.88 115.88
CA LEU A 440 -62.75 148.15 116.68
C LEU A 440 -62.71 148.09 118.25
N THR A 441 -61.98 148.90 119.08
CA THR A 441 -61.43 150.30 119.01
C THR A 441 -60.44 150.69 120.18
N THR A 442 -59.46 151.60 119.91
CA THR A 442 -58.94 152.85 120.61
C THR A 442 -58.22 152.97 122.00
N ILE A 443 -56.96 153.50 121.93
CA ILE A 443 -56.29 154.60 122.71
C ILE A 443 -55.71 154.26 124.12
N GLU A 444 -54.40 154.12 124.39
CA GLU A 444 -53.15 154.42 123.65
C GLU A 444 -52.68 155.88 123.66
N THR A 445 -52.28 156.45 124.81
CA THR A 445 -51.49 157.71 124.77
C THR A 445 -50.40 157.86 125.83
N VAL A 446 -50.56 157.39 127.07
CA VAL A 446 -49.57 157.75 128.12
C VAL A 446 -48.33 156.82 128.18
N LYS A 447 -48.39 155.62 127.58
CA LYS A 447 -47.21 154.71 127.51
C LYS A 447 -46.17 155.10 126.44
N VAL A 448 -46.49 156.07 125.59
CA VAL A 448 -45.73 156.41 124.38
C VAL A 448 -44.38 157.06 124.70
N GLU A 449 -44.29 157.91 125.71
CA GLU A 449 -43.07 158.65 125.99
C GLU A 449 -41.92 157.77 126.53
N GLN A 450 -42.22 156.62 127.13
CA GLN A 450 -41.19 155.67 127.58
C GLN A 450 -40.71 154.70 126.49
N SER A 451 -41.50 154.47 125.43
CA SER A 451 -41.11 153.57 124.33
C SER A 451 -40.15 154.22 123.33
N ILE A 452 -40.21 155.54 123.14
CA ILE A 452 -39.42 156.26 122.13
C ILE A 452 -37.90 156.09 122.35
N ALA A 453 -37.43 156.09 123.60
CA ALA A 453 -36.01 155.94 123.90
C ALA A 453 -35.46 154.52 123.59
N MET A 454 -36.31 153.50 123.55
CA MET A 454 -35.92 152.12 123.23
C MET A 454 -35.89 151.86 121.71
N GLU A 455 -36.71 152.60 120.95
CA GLU A 455 -36.84 152.48 119.50
C GLU A 455 -35.60 152.99 118.75
N GLU A 456 -35.00 154.10 119.18
CA GLU A 456 -33.79 154.65 118.55
C GLU A 456 -32.60 153.68 118.57
N ARG A 457 -32.47 152.87 119.63
CA ARG A 457 -31.38 151.88 119.74
C ARG A 457 -31.59 150.68 118.80
N LEU A 458 -32.84 150.30 118.52
CA LEU A 458 -33.19 149.22 117.60
C LEU A 458 -33.01 149.63 116.13
N LEU A 459 -33.19 150.91 115.80
CA LEU A 459 -33.02 151.42 114.42
C LEU A 459 -31.57 151.31 113.92
N TYR A 460 -30.58 151.55 114.78
CA TYR A 460 -29.17 151.37 114.39
C TYR A 460 -28.84 149.91 114.04
N GLN A 461 -29.32 148.94 114.84
CA GLN A 461 -29.11 147.51 114.57
C GLN A 461 -29.84 147.05 113.30
N GLN A 462 -31.00 147.63 113.00
CA GLN A 462 -31.73 147.35 111.76
C GLN A 462 -30.97 147.83 110.51
N GLY A 463 -30.20 148.93 110.63
CA GLY A 463 -29.35 149.44 109.55
C GLY A 463 -28.26 148.45 109.14
N ASP A 464 -27.54 147.91 110.12
CA ASP A 464 -26.44 146.96 109.87
C ASP A 464 -26.94 145.65 109.23
N LEU A 465 -28.05 145.09 109.75
CA LEU A 465 -28.64 143.86 109.21
C LEU A 465 -29.15 144.02 107.77
N ARG A 466 -29.56 145.24 107.36
CA ARG A 466 -29.98 145.49 105.97
C ARG A 466 -28.83 145.40 104.98
N ILE A 467 -27.63 145.84 105.37
CA ILE A 467 -26.44 145.78 104.52
C ILE A 467 -26.06 144.31 104.28
N GLU A 468 -26.06 143.51 105.35
CA GLU A 468 -25.74 142.07 105.27
C GLU A 468 -26.72 141.30 104.38
N VAL A 469 -28.02 141.61 104.44
CA VAL A 469 -29.03 141.00 103.56
C VAL A 469 -28.76 141.31 102.08
N VAL A 470 -28.35 142.54 101.75
CA VAL A 470 -28.02 142.91 100.36
C VAL A 470 -26.79 142.14 99.86
N GLU A 471 -25.75 142.02 100.69
CA GLU A 471 -24.55 141.26 100.35
C GLU A 471 -24.84 139.76 100.16
N LEU A 472 -25.63 139.16 101.05
CA LEU A 472 -26.06 137.76 100.93
C LEU A 472 -26.90 137.52 99.66
N THR A 473 -27.80 138.46 99.31
CA THR A 473 -28.63 138.35 98.10
C THR A 473 -27.77 138.40 96.84
N ARG A 474 -26.75 139.26 96.82
CA ARG A 474 -25.78 139.33 95.71
C ARG A 474 -24.96 138.05 95.58
N LEU A 475 -24.48 137.49 96.70
CA LEU A 475 -23.76 136.20 96.70
C LEU A 475 -24.65 135.05 96.21
N ALA A 476 -25.92 135.02 96.62
CA ALA A 476 -26.88 134.02 96.15
C ALA A 476 -27.12 134.10 94.64
N ALA A 477 -27.22 135.32 94.07
CA ALA A 477 -27.35 135.53 92.63
C ALA A 477 -26.13 134.99 91.87
N ILE A 478 -24.91 135.34 92.31
CA ILE A 478 -23.66 134.84 91.68
C ILE A 478 -23.59 133.30 91.74
N LYS A 479 -23.96 132.70 92.87
CA LYS A 479 -23.97 131.23 93.00
C LYS A 479 -25.03 130.55 92.13
N ASN A 480 -26.16 131.21 91.91
CA ASN A 480 -27.18 130.70 91.00
C ASN A 480 -26.72 130.75 89.54
N ASP A 481 -26.08 131.85 89.12
CA ASP A 481 -25.50 131.98 87.77
C ASP A 481 -24.39 130.95 87.53
N GLU A 482 -23.50 130.73 88.51
CA GLU A 482 -22.47 129.67 88.44
C GLU A 482 -23.10 128.28 88.29
N ARG A 483 -24.20 128.00 89.01
CA ARG A 483 -24.91 126.73 88.92
C ARG A 483 -25.52 126.54 87.54
N GLU A 484 -26.16 127.57 87.00
CA GLU A 484 -26.79 127.52 85.69
C GLU A 484 -25.77 127.37 84.56
N GLN A 485 -24.64 128.05 84.66
CA GLN A 485 -23.53 127.89 83.73
C GLN A 485 -22.96 126.47 83.76
N LYS A 486 -22.71 125.91 84.95
CA LYS A 486 -22.24 124.52 85.09
C LYS A 486 -23.25 123.51 84.57
N ALA A 487 -24.55 123.73 84.76
CA ALA A 487 -25.60 122.86 84.22
C ALA A 487 -25.62 122.88 82.68
N ARG A 488 -25.47 124.06 82.05
CA ARG A 488 -25.35 124.18 80.60
C ARG A 488 -24.10 123.51 80.05
N ASP A 489 -22.96 123.65 80.74
CA ASP A 489 -21.71 123.03 80.33
C ASP A 489 -21.75 121.50 80.50
N PHE A 490 -22.40 121.00 81.56
CA PHE A 490 -22.70 119.57 81.74
C PHE A 490 -23.58 119.03 80.61
N MET A 491 -24.70 119.68 80.28
CA MET A 491 -25.57 119.25 79.16
C MET A 491 -24.83 119.24 77.82
N ARG A 492 -23.98 120.25 77.56
CA ARG A 492 -23.15 120.27 76.33
C ARG A 492 -22.13 119.14 76.30
N ALA A 493 -21.50 118.82 77.43
CA ALA A 493 -20.59 117.68 77.55
C ALA A 493 -21.34 116.35 77.37
N GLU A 494 -22.51 116.19 77.97
CA GLU A 494 -23.35 115.00 77.88
C GLU A 494 -23.85 114.76 76.45
N MET A 495 -24.29 115.80 75.74
CA MET A 495 -24.65 115.68 74.32
C MET A 495 -23.46 115.26 73.45
N ARG A 496 -22.26 115.80 73.71
CA ARG A 496 -21.03 115.39 72.98
C ARG A 496 -20.65 113.95 73.29
N PHE A 497 -20.74 113.52 74.54
CA PHE A 497 -20.51 112.15 74.95
C PHE A 497 -21.48 111.19 74.26
N ASN A 498 -22.78 111.49 74.27
CA ASN A 498 -23.79 110.66 73.62
C ASN A 498 -23.59 110.55 72.10
N ARG A 499 -23.20 111.64 71.42
CA ARG A 499 -22.82 111.60 70.00
C ARG A 499 -21.59 110.71 69.77
N ALA A 500 -20.54 110.87 70.57
CA ALA A 500 -19.34 110.03 70.47
C ALA A 500 -19.67 108.54 70.70
N VAL A 501 -20.55 108.22 71.65
CA VAL A 501 -21.02 106.83 71.89
C VAL A 501 -21.81 106.28 70.69
N GLN A 502 -22.66 107.10 70.06
CA GLN A 502 -23.36 106.69 68.84
C GLN A 502 -22.38 106.46 67.68
N ASP A 503 -21.41 107.35 67.49
CA ASP A 503 -20.38 107.20 66.46
C ASP A 503 -19.55 105.92 66.67
N VAL A 504 -19.13 105.63 67.91
CA VAL A 504 -18.46 104.37 68.26
C VAL A 504 -19.33 103.16 67.90
N LYS A 505 -20.61 103.16 68.27
CA LYS A 505 -21.53 102.07 67.90
C LYS A 505 -21.66 101.89 66.39
N THR A 506 -21.73 102.98 65.61
CA THR A 506 -21.78 102.88 64.15
C THR A 506 -20.47 102.34 63.56
N LYS A 507 -19.33 102.72 64.13
CA LYS A 507 -18.02 102.20 63.72
C LYS A 507 -17.84 100.73 64.09
N ASP A 508 -18.32 100.31 65.25
CA ASP A 508 -18.31 98.91 65.67
C ASP A 508 -19.16 98.03 64.74
N LEU A 509 -20.35 98.50 64.34
CA LEU A 509 -21.17 97.81 63.34
C LEU A 509 -20.45 97.70 61.98
N GLN A 510 -19.80 98.78 61.52
CA GLN A 510 -19.00 98.75 60.28
C GLN A 510 -17.83 97.76 60.38
N ILE A 511 -17.14 97.71 61.52
CA ILE A 511 -16.05 96.76 61.76
C ILE A 511 -16.57 95.32 61.73
N GLN A 512 -17.72 95.04 62.35
CA GLN A 512 -18.34 93.72 62.30
C GLN A 512 -18.73 93.32 60.88
N ASP A 513 -19.28 94.23 60.08
CA ASP A 513 -19.62 93.97 58.68
C ASP A 513 -18.37 93.71 57.84
N TYR A 514 -17.28 94.45 58.05
CA TYR A 514 -16.00 94.18 57.39
C TYR A 514 -15.37 92.86 57.83
N GLN A 515 -15.46 92.50 59.11
CA GLN A 515 -15.00 91.19 59.61
C GLN A 515 -15.81 90.04 59.01
N LYS A 516 -17.13 90.19 58.87
CA LYS A 516 -17.97 89.20 58.16
C LYS A 516 -17.55 89.06 56.69
N LYS A 517 -17.35 90.18 55.98
CA LYS A 517 -16.87 90.16 54.58
C LYS A 517 -15.48 89.51 54.46
N LEU A 518 -14.57 89.80 55.39
CA LEU A 518 -13.24 89.19 55.42
C LEU A 518 -13.35 87.67 55.64
N ASN A 519 -14.22 87.23 56.54
CA ASN A 519 -14.47 85.81 56.79
C ASN A 519 -15.09 85.13 55.56
N GLU A 520 -16.07 85.75 54.91
CA GLU A 520 -16.64 85.24 53.65
C GLU A 520 -15.59 85.12 52.55
N LEU A 521 -14.72 86.13 52.38
CA LEU A 521 -13.62 86.07 51.42
C LEU A 521 -12.61 84.98 51.76
N ASN A 522 -12.28 84.80 53.04
CA ASN A 522 -11.40 83.72 53.50
C ASN A 522 -12.01 82.33 53.26
N ILE A 523 -13.31 82.17 53.47
CA ILE A 523 -14.02 80.92 53.15
C ILE A 523 -13.96 80.67 51.65
N LYS A 524 -14.30 81.66 50.82
CA LYS A 524 -14.20 81.56 49.35
C LYS A 524 -12.79 81.21 48.89
N LEU A 525 -11.76 81.83 49.48
CA LEU A 525 -10.36 81.55 49.13
C LEU A 525 -9.95 80.12 49.51
N LYS A 526 -10.40 79.62 50.67
CA LYS A 526 -10.21 78.21 51.05
C LYS A 526 -10.95 77.25 50.12
N ASP A 527 -12.15 77.60 49.68
CA ASP A 527 -12.92 76.78 48.74
C ASP A 527 -12.28 76.77 47.35
N PHE A 528 -11.72 77.89 46.89
CA PHE A 528 -10.91 77.94 45.66
C PHE A 528 -9.62 77.13 45.76
N ALA A 529 -8.93 77.17 46.91
CA ALA A 529 -7.74 76.34 47.13
C ALA A 529 -8.08 74.84 47.05
N LYS A 530 -9.17 74.42 47.71
CA LYS A 530 -9.67 73.04 47.61
C LYS A 530 -10.04 72.66 46.18
N LEU A 531 -10.73 73.56 45.46
CA LEU A 531 -11.10 73.33 44.06
C LEU A 531 -9.86 73.18 43.18
N TYR A 532 -8.85 74.01 43.40
CA TYR A 532 -7.56 73.91 42.71
C TYR A 532 -6.87 72.58 42.99
N ASP A 533 -6.85 72.12 44.25
CA ASP A 533 -6.30 70.81 44.60
C ASP A 533 -7.06 69.67 43.90
N VAL A 534 -8.40 69.73 43.85
CA VAL A 534 -9.20 68.75 43.10
C VAL A 534 -8.84 68.78 41.62
N ILE A 535 -8.80 69.95 40.99
CA ILE A 535 -8.42 70.10 39.57
C ILE A 535 -7.00 69.58 39.33
N LYS A 536 -6.06 69.84 40.23
CA LYS A 536 -4.68 69.34 40.16
C LYS A 536 -4.64 67.82 40.26
N THR A 537 -5.42 67.22 41.16
CA THR A 537 -5.52 65.75 41.28
C THR A 537 -6.15 65.13 40.03
N GLU A 538 -7.20 65.73 39.47
CA GLU A 538 -7.84 65.26 38.24
C GLU A 538 -6.92 65.45 37.02
N ARG A 539 -6.19 66.57 36.92
CA ARG A 539 -5.15 66.76 35.90
C ARG A 539 -4.11 65.65 36.00
N ASN A 540 -3.56 65.39 37.18
CA ASN A 540 -2.55 64.35 37.37
C ASN A 540 -3.09 62.95 37.03
N LYS A 541 -4.35 62.68 37.36
CA LYS A 541 -5.04 61.44 36.97
C LYS A 541 -5.21 61.31 35.46
N CYS A 542 -5.61 62.38 34.78
CA CYS A 542 -5.69 62.42 33.32
C CYS A 542 -4.32 62.21 32.67
N VAL A 543 -3.26 62.85 33.18
CA VAL A 543 -1.89 62.64 32.70
C VAL A 543 -1.45 61.19 32.89
N HIS A 544 -1.71 60.60 34.06
CA HIS A 544 -1.40 59.20 34.31
C HIS A 544 -2.20 58.24 33.42
N LEU A 545 -3.47 58.53 33.18
CA LEU A 545 -4.31 57.77 32.24
C LEU A 545 -3.78 57.89 30.80
N ILE A 546 -3.36 59.08 30.36
CA ILE A 546 -2.75 59.30 29.05
C ILE A 546 -1.46 58.49 28.94
N GLN A 547 -0.56 58.58 29.93
CA GLN A 547 0.70 57.84 29.93
C GLN A 547 0.47 56.32 29.93
N THR A 548 -0.47 55.83 30.74
CA THR A 548 -0.83 54.41 30.76
C THR A 548 -1.43 53.98 29.43
N SER A 549 -2.25 54.82 28.80
CA SER A 549 -2.84 54.55 27.49
C SER A 549 -1.80 54.57 26.38
N THR A 550 -0.82 55.49 26.39
CA THR A 550 0.25 55.55 25.39
C THR A 550 1.20 54.38 25.53
N GLN A 551 1.55 54.00 26.77
CA GLN A 551 2.33 52.79 27.04
C GLN A 551 1.60 51.54 26.56
N LYS A 552 0.32 51.34 26.93
CA LYS A 552 -0.49 50.21 26.43
C LYS A 552 -0.59 50.21 24.91
N ALA A 553 -0.70 51.37 24.27
CA ALA A 553 -0.71 51.47 22.81
C ALA A 553 0.65 51.12 22.18
N ALA A 554 1.77 51.36 22.87
CA ALA A 554 3.11 50.93 22.43
C ALA A 554 3.28 49.41 22.59
N GLU A 555 2.94 48.86 23.75
CA GLU A 555 2.95 47.41 24.02
C GLU A 555 2.07 46.65 23.01
N MET A 556 0.88 47.16 22.70
CA MET A 556 0.00 46.57 21.70
C MET A 556 0.59 46.65 20.27
N ARG A 557 1.31 47.72 19.93
CA ARG A 557 2.01 47.82 18.64
C ARG A 557 3.16 46.81 18.54
N GLU A 558 3.93 46.61 19.59
CA GLU A 558 4.97 45.57 19.64
C GLU A 558 4.35 44.17 19.54
N LYS A 559 3.25 43.92 20.26
CA LYS A 559 2.51 42.66 20.15
C LYS A 559 2.01 42.41 18.73
N ILE A 560 1.50 43.43 18.04
CA ILE A 560 1.10 43.32 16.63
C ILE A 560 2.30 42.97 15.75
N LYS A 561 3.47 43.59 15.94
CA LYS A 561 4.69 43.25 15.19
C LYS A 561 5.13 41.80 15.42
N ILE A 562 5.10 41.33 16.68
CA ILE A 562 5.44 39.93 17.00
C ILE A 562 4.47 38.98 16.30
N LEU A 563 3.16 39.24 16.37
CA LEU A 563 2.15 38.44 15.69
C LEU A 563 2.29 38.48 14.17
N GLN A 564 2.69 39.61 13.58
CA GLN A 564 2.97 39.73 12.15
C GLN A 564 4.16 38.84 11.75
N ASN A 565 5.26 38.87 12.51
CA ASN A 565 6.40 37.99 12.29
C ASN A 565 6.00 36.52 12.44
N GLU A 566 5.19 36.20 13.45
CA GLU A 566 4.67 34.83 13.64
C GLU A 566 3.80 34.38 12.47
N ILE A 567 2.95 35.27 11.93
CA ILE A 567 2.17 35.01 10.71
C ILE A 567 3.10 34.76 9.51
N GLU A 568 4.19 35.50 9.36
CA GLU A 568 5.16 35.28 8.27
C GLU A 568 5.91 33.96 8.41
N ILE A 569 6.33 33.59 9.62
CA ILE A 569 6.93 32.29 9.92
C ILE A 569 5.92 31.16 9.63
N LEU A 570 4.66 31.33 10.02
CA LEU A 570 3.62 30.35 9.73
C LEU A 570 3.34 30.26 8.22
N ARG A 571 3.31 31.38 7.49
CA ARG A 571 3.14 31.38 6.02
C ARG A 571 4.29 30.67 5.31
N THR A 572 5.53 30.93 5.70
CA THR A 572 6.69 30.23 5.13
C THR A 572 6.68 28.74 5.47
N SER A 573 6.30 28.36 6.71
CA SER A 573 6.11 26.97 7.10
C SER A 573 5.00 26.28 6.30
N VAL A 574 3.86 26.94 6.08
CA VAL A 574 2.76 26.43 5.24
C VAL A 574 3.22 26.23 3.80
N ALA A 575 3.89 27.22 3.20
CA ALA A 575 4.41 27.11 1.84
C ALA A 575 5.43 25.97 1.69
N GLN A 576 6.30 25.76 2.70
CA GLN A 576 7.23 24.63 2.71
C GLN A 576 6.48 23.29 2.81
N LYS A 577 5.46 23.19 3.67
CA LYS A 577 4.61 21.99 3.79
C LYS A 577 3.83 21.72 2.51
N GLU A 578 3.32 22.74 1.82
CA GLU A 578 2.67 22.61 0.52
C GLU A 578 3.62 22.07 -0.55
N ARG A 579 4.86 22.57 -0.61
CA ARG A 579 5.89 22.03 -1.52
C ARG A 579 6.20 20.56 -1.22
N LEU A 580 6.33 20.19 0.06
CA LEU A 580 6.55 18.80 0.46
C LEU A 580 5.36 17.90 0.12
N LEU A 581 4.14 18.38 0.34
CA LEU A 581 2.90 17.68 0.00
C LEU A 581 2.79 17.50 -1.52
N GLN A 582 3.11 18.52 -2.32
CA GLN A 582 3.11 18.42 -3.78
C GLN A 582 4.15 17.41 -4.27
N LYS A 583 5.37 17.42 -3.69
CA LYS A 583 6.39 16.41 -3.99
C LYS A 583 5.92 14.99 -3.63
N SER A 584 5.23 14.83 -2.50
CA SER A 584 4.63 13.54 -2.11
C SER A 584 3.52 13.09 -3.06
N ARG A 585 2.63 14.01 -3.49
CA ARG A 585 1.58 13.74 -4.50
C ARG A 585 2.18 13.30 -5.83
N MET A 586 3.23 13.96 -6.32
CA MET A 586 3.90 13.58 -7.56
C MET A 586 4.54 12.19 -7.46
N LYS A 587 5.21 11.88 -6.33
CA LYS A 587 5.73 10.53 -6.07
C LYS A 587 4.62 9.49 -6.03
N HIS A 588 3.50 9.79 -5.38
CA HIS A 588 2.37 8.87 -5.33
C HIS A 588 1.78 8.60 -6.73
N GLN A 589 1.66 9.64 -7.56
CA GLN A 589 1.22 9.51 -8.95
C GLN A 589 2.18 8.65 -9.78
N GLU A 590 3.49 8.85 -9.61
CA GLU A 590 4.52 8.03 -10.26
C GLU A 590 4.42 6.56 -9.82
N GLN A 591 4.24 6.30 -8.52
CA GLN A 591 4.05 4.96 -7.98
C GLN A 591 2.77 4.29 -8.50
N ILE A 592 1.67 5.05 -8.67
CA ILE A 592 0.45 4.56 -9.33
C ILE A 592 0.77 4.15 -10.78
N GLY A 593 1.50 4.98 -11.53
CA GLY A 593 1.91 4.66 -12.90
C GLY A 593 2.77 3.39 -12.97
N GLN A 594 3.75 3.24 -12.06
CA GLN A 594 4.57 2.03 -11.97
C GLN A 594 3.73 0.80 -11.63
N ARG A 595 2.83 0.90 -10.63
CA ARG A 595 1.90 -0.17 -10.26
C ARG A 595 1.05 -0.61 -11.45
N ASP A 596 0.49 0.33 -12.19
CA ASP A 596 -0.38 0.04 -13.32
C ASP A 596 0.40 -0.57 -14.50
N SER A 597 1.65 -0.14 -14.72
CA SER A 597 2.57 -0.78 -15.67
C SER A 597 2.84 -2.24 -15.30
N VAL A 598 3.23 -2.51 -14.05
CA VAL A 598 3.48 -3.87 -13.55
C VAL A 598 2.21 -4.72 -13.61
N ARG A 599 1.04 -4.15 -13.31
CA ARG A 599 -0.25 -4.85 -13.41
C ARG A 599 -0.57 -5.24 -14.86
N ASN A 600 -0.26 -4.37 -15.82
CA ASN A 600 -0.41 -4.67 -17.25
C ASN A 600 0.56 -5.75 -17.71
N GLU A 601 1.82 -5.72 -17.27
CA GLU A 601 2.80 -6.76 -17.54
C GLU A 601 2.37 -8.11 -16.94
N LEU A 602 1.90 -8.11 -15.70
CA LEU A 602 1.35 -9.30 -15.05
C LEU A 602 0.14 -9.86 -15.81
N ALA A 603 -0.78 -9.00 -16.27
CA ALA A 603 -1.93 -9.42 -17.05
C ALA A 603 -1.51 -10.02 -18.42
N LYS A 604 -0.51 -9.44 -19.08
CA LYS A 604 0.07 -10.01 -20.31
C LYS A 604 0.70 -11.38 -20.04
N GLN A 605 1.50 -11.50 -18.99
CA GLN A 605 2.15 -12.75 -18.62
C GLN A 605 1.12 -13.83 -18.26
N GLN A 606 0.07 -13.49 -17.52
CA GLN A 606 -1.05 -14.39 -17.25
C GLN A 606 -1.78 -14.83 -18.53
N GLY A 607 -1.90 -13.94 -19.53
CA GLY A 607 -2.44 -14.29 -20.84
C GLY A 607 -1.58 -15.31 -21.57
N ILE A 608 -0.25 -15.15 -21.56
CA ILE A 608 0.71 -16.09 -22.14
C ILE A 608 0.65 -17.42 -21.40
N ASP A 609 0.68 -17.42 -20.07
CA ASP A 609 0.59 -18.63 -19.25
C ASP A 609 -0.69 -19.43 -19.52
N LYS A 610 -1.83 -18.75 -19.70
CA LYS A 610 -3.09 -19.42 -20.07
C LYS A 610 -3.01 -20.07 -21.45
N LYS A 611 -2.40 -19.40 -22.44
CA LYS A 611 -2.18 -20.00 -23.77
C LYS A 611 -1.26 -21.22 -23.69
N MET A 612 -0.13 -21.11 -23.00
CA MET A 612 0.81 -22.23 -22.80
C MET A 612 0.16 -23.41 -22.06
N ARG A 613 -0.73 -23.14 -21.10
CA ARG A 613 -1.52 -24.20 -20.43
C ARG A 613 -2.48 -24.87 -21.40
N SER A 614 -3.20 -24.10 -22.22
CA SER A 614 -4.09 -24.65 -23.25
C SER A 614 -3.34 -25.53 -24.24
N GLU A 615 -2.18 -25.07 -24.73
CA GLU A 615 -1.33 -25.85 -25.64
C GLU A 615 -0.81 -27.13 -24.97
N ARG A 616 -0.46 -27.07 -23.68
CA ARG A 616 -0.07 -28.26 -22.91
C ARG A 616 -1.22 -29.24 -22.76
N ASP A 617 -2.43 -28.77 -22.48
CA ASP A 617 -3.61 -29.61 -22.34
C ASP A 617 -3.99 -30.25 -23.69
N GLU A 618 -3.85 -29.52 -24.80
CA GLU A 618 -4.00 -30.05 -26.16
C GLU A 618 -2.97 -31.15 -26.45
N GLN A 619 -1.68 -30.91 -26.15
CA GLN A 619 -0.61 -31.90 -26.31
C GLN A 619 -0.83 -33.12 -25.41
N GLN A 620 -1.31 -32.93 -24.17
CA GLN A 620 -1.63 -34.03 -23.27
C GLN A 620 -2.76 -34.90 -23.83
N ASN A 621 -3.82 -34.28 -24.36
CA ASN A 621 -4.90 -35.00 -25.03
C ASN A 621 -4.41 -35.76 -26.28
N GLU A 622 -3.45 -35.21 -27.02
CA GLU A 622 -2.85 -35.90 -28.17
C GLU A 622 -1.97 -37.08 -27.74
N ILE A 623 -1.19 -36.92 -26.67
CA ILE A 623 -0.43 -38.02 -26.04
C ILE A 623 -1.37 -39.14 -25.60
N ASP A 624 -2.50 -38.82 -24.96
CA ASP A 624 -3.46 -39.82 -24.50
C ASP A 624 -4.11 -40.58 -25.68
N LYS A 625 -4.39 -39.90 -26.79
CA LYS A 625 -4.84 -40.51 -28.05
C LYS A 625 -3.79 -41.42 -28.66
N LEU A 626 -2.54 -40.98 -28.68
CA LEU A 626 -1.42 -41.78 -29.19
C LEU A 626 -1.18 -43.01 -28.31
N ASN A 627 -1.25 -42.87 -26.98
CA ASN A 627 -1.13 -43.98 -26.04
C ASN A 627 -2.25 -45.00 -26.21
N THR A 628 -3.50 -44.56 -26.39
CA THR A 628 -4.61 -45.48 -26.70
C THR A 628 -4.42 -46.20 -28.03
N MET A 629 -3.90 -45.52 -29.07
CA MET A 629 -3.55 -46.17 -30.33
C MET A 629 -2.41 -47.18 -30.16
N ILE A 630 -1.36 -46.83 -29.40
CA ILE A 630 -0.24 -47.74 -29.09
C ILE A 630 -0.77 -48.99 -28.40
N ASN A 631 -1.56 -48.85 -27.34
CA ASN A 631 -2.14 -49.99 -26.62
C ASN A 631 -2.97 -50.90 -27.54
N GLN A 632 -3.79 -50.32 -28.43
CA GLN A 632 -4.54 -51.09 -29.43
C GLN A 632 -3.61 -51.83 -30.40
N THR A 633 -2.53 -51.19 -30.86
CA THR A 633 -1.56 -51.87 -31.74
C THR A 633 -0.78 -52.96 -31.02
N GLU A 634 -0.44 -52.77 -29.74
CA GLU A 634 0.22 -53.79 -28.93
C GLU A 634 -0.68 -55.00 -28.69
N GLU A 635 -1.97 -54.77 -28.43
CA GLU A 635 -2.99 -55.81 -28.34
C GLU A 635 -3.11 -56.59 -29.66
N GLN A 636 -3.17 -55.89 -30.80
CA GLN A 636 -3.18 -56.53 -32.12
C GLN A 636 -1.93 -57.36 -32.39
N VAL A 637 -0.75 -56.88 -31.99
CA VAL A 637 0.52 -57.63 -32.10
C VAL A 637 0.50 -58.87 -31.22
N ALA A 638 -0.02 -58.77 -29.99
CA ALA A 638 -0.16 -59.90 -29.09
C ALA A 638 -1.13 -60.96 -29.67
N ASP A 639 -2.25 -60.53 -30.22
CA ASP A 639 -3.21 -61.39 -30.91
C ASP A 639 -2.60 -62.09 -32.13
N GLN A 640 -1.83 -61.36 -32.94
CA GLN A 640 -1.12 -61.95 -34.07
C GLN A 640 -0.10 -62.99 -33.60
N ARG A 641 0.71 -62.70 -32.57
CA ARG A 641 1.66 -63.67 -32.01
C ARG A 641 0.95 -64.95 -31.55
N LYS A 642 -0.18 -64.82 -30.85
CA LYS A 642 -1.00 -65.95 -30.42
C LYS A 642 -1.52 -66.77 -31.61
N ARG A 643 -1.99 -66.11 -32.68
CA ARG A 643 -2.41 -66.81 -33.92
C ARG A 643 -1.25 -67.52 -34.59
N TYR A 644 -0.07 -66.90 -34.67
CA TYR A 644 1.13 -67.52 -35.22
C TYR A 644 1.59 -68.73 -34.41
N GLU A 645 1.51 -68.65 -33.08
CA GLU A 645 1.84 -69.76 -32.18
C GLU A 645 0.88 -70.95 -32.39
N ILE A 646 -0.43 -70.69 -32.45
CA ILE A 646 -1.44 -71.72 -32.76
C ILE A 646 -1.18 -72.34 -34.15
N ALA A 647 -0.89 -71.53 -35.17
CA ALA A 647 -0.58 -72.03 -36.51
C ALA A 647 0.70 -72.89 -36.51
N THR A 648 1.69 -72.52 -35.72
CA THR A 648 2.94 -73.30 -35.56
C THR A 648 2.67 -74.62 -34.85
N GLN A 649 1.84 -74.62 -33.80
CA GLN A 649 1.41 -75.85 -33.11
C GLN A 649 0.67 -76.77 -34.08
N GLN A 650 -0.32 -76.26 -34.82
CA GLN A 650 -1.05 -77.04 -35.84
C GLN A 650 -0.13 -77.60 -36.92
N ARG A 651 0.83 -76.80 -37.41
CA ARG A 651 1.84 -77.28 -38.37
C ARG A 651 2.68 -78.41 -37.77
N ASN A 652 3.13 -78.27 -36.53
CA ASN A 652 3.93 -79.28 -35.85
C ASN A 652 3.12 -80.57 -35.62
N GLU A 653 1.86 -80.47 -35.17
CA GLU A 653 0.94 -81.61 -35.05
C GLU A 653 0.74 -82.32 -36.38
N LYS A 654 0.51 -81.57 -37.46
CA LYS A 654 0.42 -82.13 -38.82
C LYS A 654 1.73 -82.76 -39.27
N GLY A 655 2.87 -82.16 -38.90
CA GLY A 655 4.20 -82.73 -39.13
C GLY A 655 4.37 -84.08 -38.44
N ILE A 656 3.95 -84.20 -37.17
CA ILE A 656 3.97 -85.46 -36.42
C ILE A 656 3.07 -86.50 -37.09
N GLN A 657 1.83 -86.15 -37.43
CA GLN A 657 0.90 -87.06 -38.14
C GLN A 657 1.46 -87.54 -39.48
N LEU A 658 2.21 -86.69 -40.19
CA LEU A 658 2.85 -87.06 -41.45
C LEU A 658 4.01 -88.04 -41.24
N ILE A 659 4.79 -87.86 -40.16
CA ILE A 659 5.86 -88.78 -39.77
C ILE A 659 5.26 -90.14 -39.38
N GLU A 660 4.23 -90.16 -38.53
CA GLU A 660 3.51 -91.39 -38.14
C GLU A 660 2.97 -92.13 -39.39
N ARG A 661 2.32 -91.41 -40.31
CA ARG A 661 1.86 -91.95 -41.60
C ARG A 661 3.01 -92.52 -42.45
N ASN A 662 4.15 -91.85 -42.49
CA ASN A 662 5.33 -92.35 -43.21
C ASN A 662 5.91 -93.61 -42.54
N GLU A 663 5.95 -93.65 -41.20
CA GLU A 663 6.36 -94.84 -40.45
C GLU A 663 5.41 -96.02 -40.74
N GLU A 664 4.09 -95.79 -40.76
CA GLU A 664 3.10 -96.79 -41.19
C GLU A 664 3.40 -97.32 -42.59
N VAL A 665 3.68 -96.42 -43.55
CA VAL A 665 4.04 -96.80 -44.92
C VAL A 665 5.34 -97.61 -44.96
N CYS A 666 6.38 -97.22 -44.22
CA CYS A 666 7.63 -97.97 -44.12
C CYS A 666 7.39 -99.37 -43.56
N VAL A 667 6.58 -99.50 -42.51
CA VAL A 667 6.20 -100.80 -41.93
C VAL A 667 5.44 -101.65 -42.95
N PHE A 668 4.52 -101.05 -43.73
CA PHE A 668 3.82 -101.77 -44.79
C PHE A 668 4.74 -102.21 -45.92
N LEU A 669 5.67 -101.36 -46.36
CA LEU A 669 6.66 -101.73 -47.37
C LEU A 669 7.53 -102.90 -46.90
N GLU A 670 7.98 -102.88 -45.65
CA GLU A 670 8.76 -103.98 -45.08
C GLU A 670 7.93 -105.26 -45.00
N LYS A 671 6.66 -105.15 -44.59
CA LYS A 671 5.73 -106.29 -44.58
C LYS A 671 5.50 -106.86 -45.99
N CYS A 672 5.33 -106.01 -47.01
CA CYS A 672 5.23 -106.43 -48.40
C CYS A 672 6.51 -107.11 -48.86
N ASN A 673 7.69 -106.57 -48.53
CA ASN A 673 8.98 -107.19 -48.87
C ASN A 673 9.12 -108.60 -48.26
N ILE A 674 8.78 -108.75 -46.97
CA ILE A 674 8.79 -110.05 -46.29
C ILE A 674 7.81 -111.01 -46.97
N GLN A 675 6.60 -110.54 -47.31
CA GLN A 675 5.60 -111.37 -48.00
C GLN A 675 6.06 -111.77 -49.41
N ASP A 676 6.67 -110.87 -50.17
CA ASP A 676 7.24 -111.16 -51.49
C ASP A 676 8.39 -112.17 -51.40
N GLU A 677 9.23 -112.08 -50.37
CA GLU A 677 10.29 -113.06 -50.11
C GLU A 677 9.68 -114.43 -49.75
N MET A 678 8.64 -114.46 -48.91
CA MET A 678 7.91 -115.68 -48.60
C MET A 678 7.27 -116.31 -49.85
N ILE A 679 6.65 -115.52 -50.73
CA ILE A 679 6.07 -115.99 -51.99
C ILE A 679 7.16 -116.56 -52.89
N ARG A 680 8.29 -115.86 -53.07
CA ARG A 680 9.41 -116.37 -53.87
C ARG A 680 9.95 -117.69 -53.33
N ASN A 681 10.12 -117.79 -52.01
CA ASN A 681 10.55 -119.03 -51.37
C ASN A 681 9.52 -120.15 -51.56
N GLY A 682 8.23 -119.82 -51.46
CA GLY A 682 7.12 -120.72 -51.79
C GLY A 682 7.17 -121.21 -53.24
N ASP A 683 7.32 -120.32 -54.21
CA ASP A 683 7.43 -120.63 -55.64
C ASP A 683 8.62 -121.55 -55.94
N VAL A 684 9.77 -121.29 -55.30
CA VAL A 684 10.95 -122.17 -55.43
C VAL A 684 10.65 -123.56 -54.89
N GLN A 685 10.05 -123.68 -53.70
CA GLN A 685 9.65 -124.97 -53.17
C GLN A 685 8.61 -125.67 -54.04
N MET A 686 7.67 -124.93 -54.61
CA MET A 686 6.64 -125.49 -55.51
C MET A 686 7.28 -126.04 -56.79
N LYS A 687 8.23 -125.32 -57.40
CA LYS A 687 9.01 -125.80 -58.54
C LYS A 687 9.77 -127.09 -58.22
N VAL A 688 10.40 -127.17 -57.04
CA VAL A 688 11.07 -128.40 -56.59
C VAL A 688 10.07 -129.57 -56.49
N ARG A 689 8.88 -129.35 -55.93
CA ARG A 689 7.82 -130.37 -55.85
C ARG A 689 7.27 -130.77 -57.23
N ASP A 690 7.16 -129.83 -58.16
CA ASP A 690 6.76 -130.09 -59.55
C ASP A 690 7.82 -130.93 -60.29
N GLU A 691 9.11 -130.65 -60.06
CA GLU A 691 10.22 -131.46 -60.58
C GLU A 691 10.24 -132.86 -59.99
N GLU A 692 10.05 -133.01 -58.67
CA GLU A 692 9.87 -134.30 -58.01
C GLU A 692 8.69 -135.08 -58.62
N THR A 693 7.55 -134.41 -58.83
CA THR A 693 6.36 -135.03 -59.45
C THR A 693 6.63 -135.45 -60.89
N ARG A 694 7.36 -134.62 -61.66
CA ARG A 694 7.76 -134.95 -63.04
C ARG A 694 8.69 -136.16 -63.06
N PHE A 695 9.65 -136.22 -62.14
CA PHE A 695 10.56 -137.34 -62.00
C PHE A 695 9.82 -138.63 -61.64
N LEU A 696 8.91 -138.58 -60.66
CA LEU A 696 8.06 -139.72 -60.28
C LEU A 696 7.16 -140.18 -61.44
N LYS A 697 6.59 -139.26 -62.22
CA LYS A 697 5.83 -139.61 -63.44
C LYS A 697 6.72 -140.32 -64.46
N MET A 698 7.97 -139.89 -64.64
CA MET A 698 8.92 -140.55 -65.55
C MET A 698 9.29 -141.96 -65.06
N GLN A 699 9.55 -142.14 -63.76
CA GLN A 699 9.77 -143.46 -63.16
C GLN A 699 8.56 -144.38 -63.38
N LEU A 700 7.34 -143.88 -63.18
CA LEU A 700 6.11 -144.63 -63.38
C LEU A 700 5.92 -145.06 -64.85
N VAL A 701 6.34 -144.24 -65.82
CA VAL A 701 6.35 -144.62 -67.25
C VAL A 701 7.39 -145.70 -67.53
N ASN A 702 8.59 -145.61 -66.96
CA ASN A 702 9.62 -146.64 -67.11
C ASN A 702 9.18 -147.99 -66.52
N GLU A 703 8.62 -147.98 -65.30
CA GLU A 703 8.07 -149.18 -64.66
C GLU A 703 6.93 -149.80 -65.49
N ARG A 704 6.05 -148.98 -66.08
CA ARG A 704 5.02 -149.47 -67.02
C ARG A 704 5.63 -150.13 -68.26
N ARG A 705 6.71 -149.56 -68.81
CA ARG A 705 7.42 -150.13 -69.96
C ARG A 705 8.09 -151.46 -69.60
N GLU A 706 8.71 -151.56 -68.43
CA GLU A 706 9.29 -152.81 -67.93
C GLU A 706 8.21 -153.89 -67.75
N LEU A 707 7.06 -153.54 -67.17
CA LEU A 707 5.90 -154.44 -67.11
C LEU A 707 5.41 -154.90 -68.48
N GLU A 708 5.38 -154.03 -69.49
CA GLU A 708 5.02 -154.41 -70.86
C GLU A 708 6.05 -155.35 -71.50
N LEU A 709 7.34 -155.14 -71.27
CA LEU A 709 8.40 -156.04 -71.72
C LEU A 709 8.27 -157.41 -71.06
N MET A 710 8.03 -157.45 -69.74
CA MET A 710 7.79 -158.69 -69.01
C MET A 710 6.51 -159.40 -69.45
N ARG A 711 5.47 -158.67 -69.90
CA ARG A 711 4.26 -159.28 -70.49
C ARG A 711 4.54 -159.94 -71.84
N LYS A 712 5.49 -159.42 -72.62
CA LYS A 712 5.86 -159.99 -73.93
C LYS A 712 6.68 -161.28 -73.84
N SER A 713 7.35 -161.56 -72.72
CA SER A 713 8.10 -162.82 -72.49
C SER A 713 7.27 -163.96 -71.90
N ILE A 714 5.98 -163.71 -71.58
CA ILE A 714 5.04 -164.73 -71.06
C ILE A 714 4.76 -165.88 -72.06
N PRO A 715 4.59 -165.64 -73.38
CA PRO A 715 4.34 -166.72 -74.35
C PRO A 715 5.52 -167.70 -74.46
N ASP A 716 6.76 -167.19 -74.43
CA ASP A 716 7.97 -168.01 -74.50
C ASP A 716 8.08 -168.94 -73.30
N LYS A 717 7.67 -168.46 -72.11
CA LYS A 717 7.59 -169.28 -70.90
C LYS A 717 6.56 -170.41 -71.03
N LYS A 718 5.39 -170.16 -71.63
CA LYS A 718 4.36 -171.19 -71.84
C LYS A 718 4.81 -172.27 -72.82
N ALA A 719 5.52 -171.90 -73.89
CA ALA A 719 6.09 -172.86 -74.83
C ALA A 719 7.11 -173.80 -74.15
N LEU A 720 7.96 -173.25 -73.27
CA LEU A 720 8.91 -174.01 -72.45
C LEU A 720 8.22 -174.89 -71.40
N GLU A 721 7.09 -174.46 -70.83
CA GLU A 721 6.29 -175.27 -69.90
C GLU A 721 5.64 -176.48 -70.60
N ASP A 722 5.16 -176.34 -71.84
CA ASP A 722 4.61 -177.45 -72.63
C ASP A 722 5.69 -178.48 -73.02
N GLU A 723 6.89 -178.02 -73.40
CA GLU A 723 8.04 -178.91 -73.63
C GLU A 723 8.45 -179.64 -72.34
N LEU A 724 8.45 -178.94 -71.20
CA LEU A 724 8.73 -179.54 -69.89
C LEU A 724 7.75 -180.65 -69.53
N VAL A 725 6.45 -180.49 -69.81
CA VAL A 725 5.45 -181.54 -69.57
C VAL A 725 5.72 -182.78 -70.41
N THR A 726 6.09 -182.61 -71.69
CA THR A 726 6.45 -183.76 -72.55
C THR A 726 7.70 -184.49 -72.07
N LEU A 727 8.74 -183.75 -71.64
CA LEU A 727 9.93 -184.34 -71.03
C LEU A 727 9.63 -185.02 -69.69
N ASN A 728 8.70 -184.47 -68.89
CA ASN A 728 8.34 -185.04 -67.60
C ASN A 728 7.68 -186.41 -67.73
N ILE A 729 6.81 -186.62 -68.74
CA ILE A 729 6.19 -187.92 -69.01
C ILE A 729 7.24 -188.97 -69.40
N GLN A 730 8.25 -188.58 -70.20
CA GLN A 730 9.36 -189.45 -70.57
C GLN A 730 10.28 -189.75 -69.38
N MET A 731 10.51 -188.75 -68.51
CA MET A 731 11.31 -188.90 -67.30
C MET A 731 10.62 -189.78 -66.26
N GLN A 732 9.28 -189.73 -66.14
CA GLN A 732 8.52 -190.53 -65.19
C GLN A 732 8.57 -192.03 -65.53
N ALA A 733 8.52 -192.38 -66.82
CA ALA A 733 8.72 -193.76 -67.29
C ALA A 733 10.14 -194.30 -67.02
N CYS A 734 11.16 -193.42 -66.99
CA CYS A 734 12.52 -193.78 -66.61
C CYS A 734 12.72 -193.80 -65.08
N GLN A 735 12.04 -192.91 -64.34
CA GLN A 735 12.10 -192.80 -62.88
C GLN A 735 11.46 -194.02 -62.19
N ASP A 736 10.37 -194.59 -62.70
CA ASP A 736 9.80 -195.83 -62.14
C ASP A 736 10.80 -197.00 -62.21
N ARG A 737 11.69 -197.01 -63.20
CA ARG A 737 12.80 -197.98 -63.34
C ARG A 737 13.99 -197.70 -62.42
N LEU A 738 14.18 -196.44 -62.05
CA LEU A 738 15.31 -195.96 -61.24
C LEU A 738 14.97 -196.04 -59.74
N VAL A 739 13.72 -195.80 -59.34
CA VAL A 739 13.20 -195.94 -57.97
C VAL A 739 13.29 -197.38 -57.45
N ASP A 740 13.16 -198.38 -58.32
CA ASP A 740 13.34 -199.81 -57.96
C ASP A 740 14.82 -200.16 -57.66
N LEU A 741 15.77 -199.36 -58.17
CA LEU A 741 17.22 -199.53 -57.98
C LEU A 741 17.80 -198.62 -56.88
N ASP A 742 17.32 -197.37 -56.76
CA ASP A 742 17.78 -196.35 -55.78
C ASP A 742 17.39 -196.68 -54.33
N GLY A 743 16.44 -197.60 -54.10
CA GLY A 743 16.17 -198.15 -52.77
C GLY A 743 17.35 -198.91 -52.14
N ARG A 744 18.48 -199.10 -52.86
CA ARG A 744 19.63 -199.88 -52.40
C ARG A 744 20.89 -199.07 -52.09
N THR A 745 21.00 -197.79 -52.42
CA THR A 745 22.31 -197.11 -52.41
C THR A 745 22.30 -195.67 -51.91
N GLU A 746 22.02 -195.51 -50.62
CA GLU A 746 22.62 -194.45 -49.77
C GLU A 746 21.84 -193.13 -49.58
N ASN A 747 21.78 -192.75 -48.30
CA ASN A 747 21.23 -191.52 -47.75
C ASN A 747 22.25 -191.00 -46.74
N ALA A 748 22.73 -189.75 -46.83
CA ALA A 748 23.43 -189.08 -45.72
C ALA A 748 23.55 -187.55 -45.90
N ASN A 749 23.02 -186.83 -44.91
CA ASN A 749 22.89 -185.38 -44.80
C ASN A 749 24.21 -184.61 -44.51
N ASP A 750 24.41 -183.53 -45.27
CA ASP A 750 24.84 -182.13 -44.98
C ASP A 750 25.60 -181.81 -43.66
N PRO A 751 26.66 -180.95 -43.65
CA PRO A 751 26.47 -179.50 -43.39
C PRO A 751 27.62 -178.55 -43.87
N THR A 752 27.52 -177.87 -45.01
CA THR A 752 28.54 -176.84 -45.42
C THR A 752 28.00 -175.48 -45.92
N ARG A 753 26.85 -175.01 -45.43
CA ARG A 753 26.31 -173.67 -45.80
C ARG A 753 26.25 -172.69 -44.58
N VAL A 754 27.11 -171.61 -44.55
CA VAL A 754 26.90 -170.16 -44.13
C VAL A 754 27.89 -169.43 -43.10
N ARG A 755 28.22 -168.09 -43.26
CA ARG A 755 28.88 -167.07 -42.30
C ARG A 755 28.67 -165.51 -42.61
N PHE A 756 28.87 -164.52 -41.64
CA PHE A 756 28.70 -162.97 -41.64
C PHE A 756 29.95 -162.04 -41.19
N LEU A 757 29.93 -160.64 -41.28
CA LEU A 757 31.03 -159.52 -41.32
C LEU A 757 31.04 -158.26 -40.28
N GLU A 758 32.05 -157.28 -40.27
CA GLU A 758 32.62 -156.30 -39.18
C GLU A 758 32.67 -154.68 -39.29
N GLY A 759 33.14 -153.89 -38.22
CA GLY A 759 33.65 -152.42 -38.11
C GLY A 759 34.14 -151.78 -36.70
N LYS A 760 34.96 -150.64 -36.55
CA LYS A 760 35.73 -150.04 -35.32
C LYS A 760 35.86 -148.45 -35.07
N ASP A 761 36.36 -147.94 -33.88
CA ASP A 761 36.53 -146.50 -33.32
C ASP A 761 37.99 -145.95 -32.90
N LEU A 762 38.19 -144.62 -32.57
CA LEU A 762 39.49 -143.84 -32.36
C LEU A 762 39.89 -143.31 -30.90
N PRO A 763 41.18 -142.92 -30.58
CA PRO A 763 41.78 -142.87 -29.21
C PRO A 763 42.20 -141.47 -28.59
N PRO A 764 42.55 -141.40 -27.27
CA PRO A 764 42.45 -140.20 -26.39
C PRO A 764 43.60 -139.15 -26.36
N ASP A 765 44.80 -139.41 -26.89
CA ASP A 765 45.93 -138.46 -26.75
C ASP A 765 45.72 -137.15 -27.52
N LYS A 766 44.99 -137.20 -28.65
CA LYS A 766 44.65 -136.00 -29.44
C LYS A 766 43.70 -135.03 -28.73
N MET A 767 43.10 -135.43 -27.62
CA MET A 767 42.14 -134.60 -26.87
C MET A 767 42.83 -133.68 -25.85
N LYS A 768 44.02 -134.05 -25.35
CA LYS A 768 44.77 -133.28 -24.34
C LYS A 768 45.50 -132.09 -24.96
N ASP A 769 46.12 -132.26 -26.12
CA ASP A 769 46.82 -131.17 -26.83
C ASP A 769 45.90 -129.98 -27.16
N LYS A 770 44.61 -130.28 -27.41
CA LYS A 770 43.59 -129.26 -27.70
C LYS A 770 43.23 -128.41 -26.47
N LEU A 771 43.45 -128.94 -25.26
CA LEU A 771 43.03 -128.33 -24.00
C LEU A 771 44.08 -127.31 -23.51
N GLU A 772 45.37 -127.64 -23.63
CA GLU A 772 46.47 -126.72 -23.27
C GLU A 772 46.54 -125.47 -24.17
N GLU A 773 46.21 -125.60 -25.46
CA GLU A 773 46.15 -124.46 -26.40
C GLU A 773 45.10 -123.42 -25.98
N LEU A 774 43.97 -123.88 -25.42
CA LEU A 774 42.87 -123.01 -25.01
C LEU A 774 43.15 -122.26 -23.71
N GLU A 775 43.89 -122.86 -22.77
CA GLU A 775 44.26 -122.21 -21.49
C GLU A 775 45.26 -121.07 -21.68
N SER A 776 46.26 -121.23 -22.56
CA SER A 776 47.23 -120.17 -22.90
C SER A 776 46.57 -118.94 -23.54
N ARG A 777 45.54 -119.14 -24.36
CA ARG A 777 44.79 -118.07 -25.01
C ARG A 777 43.89 -117.28 -24.04
N LEU A 778 43.47 -117.91 -22.94
CA LEU A 778 42.64 -117.26 -21.93
C LEU A 778 43.48 -116.32 -21.04
N ALA A 779 44.66 -116.77 -20.61
CA ALA A 779 45.58 -115.96 -19.78
C ALA A 779 46.02 -114.65 -20.48
N THR A 780 46.31 -114.70 -21.79
CA THR A 780 46.68 -113.51 -22.58
C THR A 780 45.54 -112.50 -22.75
N LYS A 781 44.27 -112.94 -22.62
CA LYS A 781 43.12 -112.03 -22.69
C LYS A 781 42.84 -111.34 -21.35
N GLU A 782 43.14 -111.97 -20.23
CA GLU A 782 42.99 -111.38 -18.89
C GLU A 782 43.98 -110.24 -18.66
N GLU A 783 45.24 -110.40 -19.10
CA GLU A 783 46.28 -109.35 -19.01
C GLU A 783 45.89 -108.08 -19.82
N GLN A 784 45.33 -108.26 -21.01
CA GLN A 784 44.85 -107.15 -21.87
C GLN A 784 43.68 -106.38 -21.25
N ILE A 785 42.87 -107.00 -20.38
CA ILE A 785 41.75 -106.34 -19.70
C ILE A 785 42.28 -105.48 -18.55
N LEU A 786 43.24 -105.99 -17.77
CA LEU A 786 43.87 -105.26 -16.67
C LEU A 786 44.59 -103.98 -17.13
N GLU A 787 45.28 -104.01 -18.27
CA GLU A 787 45.91 -102.81 -18.85
C GLU A 787 44.87 -101.75 -19.24
N LYS A 788 43.74 -102.15 -19.82
CA LYS A 788 42.67 -101.23 -20.23
C LYS A 788 41.98 -100.58 -19.04
N ASP A 789 41.79 -101.31 -17.94
CA ASP A 789 41.21 -100.76 -16.70
C ASP A 789 42.14 -99.72 -16.04
N LEU A 790 43.45 -99.93 -16.08
CA LEU A 790 44.41 -98.96 -15.57
C LEU A 790 44.39 -97.65 -16.37
N ILE A 791 44.31 -97.74 -17.71
CA ILE A 791 44.17 -96.58 -18.60
C ILE A 791 42.86 -95.83 -18.31
N LEU A 792 41.75 -96.54 -18.12
CA LEU A 792 40.45 -95.95 -17.82
C LEU A 792 40.49 -95.13 -16.52
N GLN A 793 41.13 -95.64 -15.46
CA GLN A 793 41.29 -94.91 -14.20
C GLN A 793 42.12 -93.62 -14.36
N GLN A 794 43.19 -93.66 -15.16
CA GLN A 794 44.04 -92.50 -15.45
C GLN A 794 43.27 -91.42 -16.22
N VAL A 795 42.52 -91.82 -17.25
CA VAL A 795 41.69 -90.91 -18.08
C VAL A 795 40.57 -90.29 -17.24
N THR A 796 39.92 -91.08 -16.38
CA THR A 796 38.83 -90.59 -15.51
C THR A 796 39.34 -89.54 -14.51
N ARG A 797 40.52 -89.73 -13.91
CA ARG A 797 41.15 -88.72 -13.03
C ARG A 797 41.50 -87.43 -13.76
N LEU A 798 41.99 -87.50 -14.99
CA LEU A 798 42.31 -86.33 -15.80
C LEU A 798 41.04 -85.58 -16.23
N ALA A 799 40.01 -86.29 -16.67
CA ALA A 799 38.71 -85.71 -17.02
C ALA A 799 38.07 -84.98 -15.84
N GLN A 800 38.04 -85.59 -14.65
CA GLN A 800 37.51 -84.95 -13.43
C GLN A 800 38.29 -83.69 -13.02
N ARG A 801 39.61 -83.67 -13.23
CA ARG A 801 40.45 -82.51 -12.91
C ARG A 801 40.20 -81.35 -13.90
N VAL A 802 39.99 -81.65 -15.17
CA VAL A 802 39.60 -80.66 -16.19
C VAL A 802 38.20 -80.14 -15.93
N GLN A 803 37.26 -81.01 -15.54
CA GLN A 803 35.89 -80.64 -15.23
C GLN A 803 35.80 -79.74 -14.00
N LYS A 804 36.51 -80.05 -12.91
CA LYS A 804 36.60 -79.15 -11.74
C LYS A 804 37.18 -77.77 -12.07
N LYS A 805 38.18 -77.70 -12.96
CA LYS A 805 38.75 -76.41 -13.44
C LYS A 805 37.77 -75.66 -14.36
N SER A 806 36.98 -76.37 -15.16
CA SER A 806 35.95 -75.79 -16.02
C SER A 806 34.80 -75.23 -15.18
N ASP A 807 34.33 -75.99 -14.18
CA ASP A 807 33.19 -75.59 -13.34
C ASP A 807 33.52 -74.38 -12.45
N SER A 808 34.77 -74.24 -11.98
CA SER A 808 35.20 -73.03 -11.26
C SER A 808 35.22 -71.77 -12.15
N GLY A 809 35.47 -71.91 -13.45
CA GLY A 809 35.50 -70.78 -14.39
C GLY A 809 34.14 -70.43 -15.02
N LYS A 810 33.17 -71.35 -15.00
CA LYS A 810 31.83 -71.15 -15.60
C LYS A 810 31.04 -70.02 -14.92
N MET A 811 31.15 -69.88 -13.60
CA MET A 811 30.39 -68.86 -12.90
C MET A 811 30.94 -67.45 -13.14
N ASP A 812 32.28 -67.32 -13.16
CA ASP A 812 32.94 -66.05 -13.45
C ASP A 812 32.77 -65.63 -14.92
N THR A 813 32.85 -66.58 -15.86
CA THR A 813 32.60 -66.32 -17.29
C THR A 813 31.13 -66.01 -17.58
N LEU A 814 30.18 -66.64 -16.89
CA LEU A 814 28.76 -66.33 -16.99
C LEU A 814 28.44 -64.94 -16.43
N ASN A 815 29.02 -64.58 -15.28
CA ASN A 815 28.86 -63.26 -14.68
C ASN A 815 29.48 -62.18 -15.57
N LEU A 816 30.65 -62.42 -16.15
CA LEU A 816 31.28 -61.53 -17.12
C LEU A 816 30.42 -61.39 -18.38
N ALA A 817 29.87 -62.48 -18.93
CA ALA A 817 28.98 -62.42 -20.10
C ALA A 817 27.68 -61.66 -19.82
N LYS A 818 27.08 -61.84 -18.64
CA LYS A 818 25.92 -61.05 -18.19
C LYS A 818 26.26 -59.56 -18.07
N HIS A 819 27.40 -59.24 -17.45
CA HIS A 819 27.83 -57.86 -17.28
C HIS A 819 28.17 -57.18 -18.61
N VAL A 820 28.82 -57.88 -19.53
CA VAL A 820 29.09 -57.41 -20.89
C VAL A 820 27.79 -57.18 -21.67
N ASN A 821 26.80 -58.08 -21.55
CA ASN A 821 25.49 -57.90 -22.18
C ASN A 821 24.71 -56.73 -21.58
N GLU A 822 24.76 -56.53 -20.27
CA GLU A 822 24.16 -55.37 -19.61
C GLU A 822 24.81 -54.06 -20.05
N LEU A 823 26.15 -54.02 -20.13
CA LEU A 823 26.87 -52.86 -20.65
C LEU A 823 26.54 -52.60 -22.12
N GLN A 824 26.43 -53.64 -22.94
CA GLN A 824 26.05 -53.51 -24.35
C GLN A 824 24.60 -53.03 -24.52
N ALA A 825 23.69 -53.47 -23.65
CA ALA A 825 22.30 -52.98 -23.61
C ALA A 825 22.26 -51.50 -23.21
N LYS A 826 22.99 -51.09 -22.17
CA LYS A 826 23.13 -49.68 -21.74
C LYS A 826 23.73 -48.83 -22.85
N ILE A 827 24.76 -49.30 -23.56
CA ILE A 827 25.36 -48.60 -24.70
C ILE A 827 24.33 -48.42 -25.82
N LYS A 828 23.58 -49.46 -26.18
CA LYS A 828 22.50 -49.37 -27.20
C LYS A 828 21.38 -48.42 -26.77
N GLU A 829 21.04 -48.37 -25.49
CA GLU A 829 20.04 -47.43 -24.95
C GLU A 829 20.54 -45.98 -25.03
N VAL A 830 21.78 -45.72 -24.59
CA VAL A 830 22.40 -44.39 -24.67
C VAL A 830 22.58 -43.96 -26.13
N THR A 831 22.94 -44.88 -27.03
CA THR A 831 23.07 -44.59 -28.47
C THR A 831 21.71 -44.25 -29.09
N ARG A 832 20.62 -44.92 -28.67
CA ARG A 832 19.26 -44.54 -29.09
C ARG A 832 18.84 -43.17 -28.55
N LYS A 833 19.10 -42.87 -27.28
CA LYS A 833 18.84 -41.54 -26.70
C LYS A 833 19.64 -40.46 -27.41
N MET A 834 20.91 -40.73 -27.73
CA MET A 834 21.77 -39.84 -28.50
C MET A 834 21.25 -39.65 -29.94
N MET A 835 20.82 -40.72 -30.62
CA MET A 835 20.21 -40.61 -31.95
C MET A 835 18.90 -39.81 -31.91
N GLY A 836 18.08 -39.97 -30.86
CA GLY A 836 16.89 -39.16 -30.62
C GLY A 836 17.22 -37.67 -30.45
N LEU A 837 18.18 -37.35 -29.58
CA LEU A 837 18.69 -35.99 -29.38
C LEU A 837 19.29 -35.39 -30.65
N VAL A 838 20.02 -36.18 -31.44
CA VAL A 838 20.59 -35.73 -32.73
C VAL A 838 19.49 -35.48 -33.75
N SER A 839 18.45 -36.31 -33.80
CA SER A 839 17.28 -36.08 -34.67
C SER A 839 16.44 -34.89 -34.23
N GLU A 840 16.28 -34.67 -32.93
CA GLU A 840 15.60 -33.50 -32.37
C GLU A 840 16.39 -32.22 -32.69
N LEU A 841 17.71 -32.24 -32.50
CA LEU A 841 18.58 -31.12 -32.85
C LEU A 841 18.51 -30.83 -34.36
N SER A 842 18.53 -31.86 -35.20
CA SER A 842 18.40 -31.72 -36.66
C SER A 842 17.04 -31.13 -37.06
N MET A 843 15.95 -31.58 -36.44
CA MET A 843 14.61 -31.00 -36.63
C MET A 843 14.54 -29.53 -36.19
N LYS A 844 15.14 -29.19 -35.04
CA LYS A 844 15.19 -27.81 -34.54
C LYS A 844 16.05 -26.91 -35.41
N GLN A 845 17.17 -27.42 -35.94
CA GLN A 845 18.00 -26.72 -36.93
C GLN A 845 17.25 -26.49 -38.24
N ALA A 846 16.54 -27.49 -38.75
CA ALA A 846 15.69 -27.37 -39.94
C ALA A 846 14.55 -26.35 -39.71
N HIS A 847 13.93 -26.35 -38.53
CA HIS A 847 12.89 -25.38 -38.17
C HIS A 847 13.45 -23.96 -38.04
N ALA A 848 14.65 -23.79 -37.49
CA ALA A 848 15.32 -22.50 -37.41
C ALA A 848 15.67 -21.95 -38.81
N LEU A 849 16.17 -22.81 -39.71
CA LEU A 849 16.44 -22.45 -41.10
C LEU A 849 15.16 -22.06 -41.86
N ARG A 850 14.06 -22.80 -41.64
CA ARG A 850 12.75 -22.48 -42.24
C ARG A 850 12.21 -21.14 -41.74
N LEU A 851 12.28 -20.88 -40.44
CA LEU A 851 11.88 -19.58 -39.88
C LEU A 851 12.75 -18.45 -40.41
N GLN A 852 14.06 -18.65 -40.55
CA GLN A 852 14.96 -17.67 -41.13
C GLN A 852 14.62 -17.38 -42.61
N GLN A 853 14.21 -18.41 -43.35
CA GLN A 853 13.73 -18.25 -44.72
C GLN A 853 12.39 -17.50 -44.77
N GLU A 854 11.43 -17.83 -43.91
CA GLU A 854 10.15 -17.11 -43.79
C GLU A 854 10.36 -15.63 -43.43
N VAL A 855 11.29 -15.32 -42.52
CA VAL A 855 11.65 -13.93 -42.19
C VAL A 855 12.19 -13.21 -43.43
N LYS A 856 13.13 -13.80 -44.18
CA LYS A 856 13.65 -13.20 -45.41
C LYS A 856 12.57 -13.00 -46.49
N GLU A 857 11.67 -13.97 -46.65
CA GLU A 857 10.56 -13.88 -47.60
C GLU A 857 9.58 -12.76 -47.22
N LYS A 858 9.30 -12.60 -45.91
CA LYS A 858 8.46 -11.52 -45.39
C LYS A 858 9.14 -10.15 -45.45
N GLU A 859 10.44 -10.07 -45.18
CA GLU A 859 11.25 -8.85 -45.38
C GLU A 859 11.24 -8.42 -46.85
N SER A 860 11.45 -9.37 -47.78
CA SER A 860 11.36 -9.08 -49.22
C SER A 860 9.94 -8.66 -49.65
N SER A 861 8.90 -9.29 -49.09
CA SER A 861 7.50 -8.90 -49.33
C SER A 861 7.21 -7.49 -48.79
N LEU A 862 7.78 -7.13 -47.65
CA LEU A 862 7.66 -5.81 -47.04
C LEU A 862 8.38 -4.74 -47.88
N GLU A 863 9.60 -5.02 -48.34
CA GLU A 863 10.33 -4.14 -49.26
C GLU A 863 9.55 -3.91 -50.56
N GLN A 864 8.96 -4.97 -51.13
CA GLN A 864 8.10 -4.84 -52.31
C GLN A 864 6.83 -4.02 -52.01
N ALA A 865 6.23 -4.19 -50.83
CA ALA A 865 5.07 -3.41 -50.40
C ALA A 865 5.42 -1.92 -50.24
N TYR A 866 6.59 -1.60 -49.67
CA TYR A 866 7.09 -0.23 -49.58
C TYR A 866 7.35 0.39 -50.96
N LEU A 867 7.97 -0.36 -51.88
CA LEU A 867 8.22 0.10 -53.25
C LEU A 867 6.93 0.35 -54.05
N ARG A 868 5.88 -0.46 -53.83
CA ARG A 868 4.56 -0.26 -54.45
C ARG A 868 3.84 0.94 -53.84
N MET A 869 3.94 1.11 -52.53
CA MET A 869 3.37 2.26 -51.82
C MET A 869 4.03 3.58 -52.26
N GLU A 870 5.35 3.61 -52.49
CA GLU A 870 6.05 4.77 -53.07
C GLU A 870 5.57 5.10 -54.49
N LYS A 871 5.04 4.11 -55.23
CA LYS A 871 4.45 4.28 -56.57
C LYS A 871 2.95 4.61 -56.55
N ASN A 872 2.34 4.83 -55.37
CA ASN A 872 0.90 4.98 -55.16
C ASN A 872 0.06 3.78 -55.61
N GLU A 873 0.65 2.58 -55.63
CA GLU A 873 -0.05 1.32 -55.88
C GLU A 873 -0.41 0.63 -54.55
N PRO A 874 -1.42 -0.25 -54.52
CA PRO A 874 -1.76 -1.04 -53.34
C PRO A 874 -0.54 -1.83 -52.81
N PRO A 875 -0.29 -1.85 -51.49
CA PRO A 875 0.89 -2.51 -50.91
C PRO A 875 0.99 -4.03 -51.16
N SER A 876 -0.12 -4.70 -51.48
CA SER A 876 -0.16 -6.13 -51.79
C SER A 876 -1.38 -6.45 -52.66
N ASP A 877 -1.27 -7.46 -53.53
CA ASP A 877 -2.37 -7.93 -54.39
C ASP A 877 -3.56 -8.42 -53.56
N ASP A 878 -3.33 -8.99 -52.37
CA ASP A 878 -4.40 -9.41 -51.45
C ASP A 878 -5.18 -8.21 -50.90
N MET A 879 -4.48 -7.10 -50.60
CA MET A 879 -5.09 -5.86 -50.13
C MET A 879 -5.87 -5.16 -51.26
N GLU A 880 -5.40 -5.29 -52.50
CA GLU A 880 -6.14 -4.87 -53.69
C GLU A 880 -7.41 -5.71 -53.88
N MET A 881 -7.34 -7.03 -53.68
CA MET A 881 -8.51 -7.90 -53.73
C MET A 881 -9.51 -7.61 -52.62
N GLU A 882 -9.06 -7.36 -51.39
CA GLU A 882 -9.94 -6.95 -50.29
C GLU A 882 -10.58 -5.58 -50.54
N TRP A 883 -9.83 -4.62 -51.07
CA TRP A 883 -10.38 -3.33 -51.47
C TRP A 883 -11.43 -3.48 -52.57
N ASN A 884 -11.14 -4.28 -53.60
CA ASN A 884 -12.08 -4.59 -54.67
C ASN A 884 -13.30 -5.38 -54.18
N LYS A 885 -13.17 -6.14 -53.10
CA LYS A 885 -14.29 -6.83 -52.43
C LYS A 885 -15.12 -5.84 -51.62
N TYR A 886 -14.48 -4.93 -50.89
CA TYR A 886 -15.15 -3.85 -50.17
C TYR A 886 -15.96 -2.97 -51.11
N VAL A 887 -15.37 -2.53 -52.23
CA VAL A 887 -16.05 -1.74 -53.27
C VAL A 887 -17.23 -2.53 -53.88
N ARG A 888 -17.07 -3.83 -54.10
CA ARG A 888 -18.17 -4.70 -54.56
C ARG A 888 -19.29 -4.82 -53.52
N ASP A 889 -18.96 -4.98 -52.25
CA ASP A 889 -19.94 -5.09 -51.16
C ASP A 889 -20.65 -3.76 -50.92
N GLU A 890 -19.95 -2.64 -51.07
CA GLU A 890 -20.54 -1.30 -51.00
C GLU A 890 -21.50 -1.05 -52.16
N ASN A 891 -21.11 -1.40 -53.38
CA ASN A 891 -22.00 -1.36 -54.56
C ASN A 891 -23.20 -2.32 -54.43
N ARG A 892 -23.02 -3.46 -53.77
CA ARG A 892 -24.12 -4.37 -53.47
C ARG A 892 -25.08 -3.76 -52.45
N ARG A 893 -24.57 -3.15 -51.37
CA ARG A 893 -25.40 -2.46 -50.37
C ARG A 893 -26.19 -1.30 -50.97
N THR A 894 -25.59 -0.51 -51.87
CA THR A 894 -26.31 0.59 -52.54
C THR A 894 -27.40 0.07 -53.48
N LYS A 895 -27.14 -1.04 -54.18
CA LYS A 895 -28.13 -1.70 -55.03
C LYS A 895 -29.27 -2.34 -54.22
N ASP A 896 -28.95 -3.04 -53.14
CA ASP A 896 -29.92 -3.64 -52.22
C ASP A 896 -30.78 -2.55 -51.55
N MET A 897 -30.21 -1.38 -51.24
CA MET A 897 -30.96 -0.24 -50.69
C MET A 897 -31.94 0.36 -51.72
N LEU A 898 -31.55 0.41 -52.99
CA LEU A 898 -32.41 0.81 -54.11
C LEU A 898 -33.54 -0.19 -54.35
N GLU A 899 -33.24 -1.49 -54.34
CA GLU A 899 -34.24 -2.56 -54.48
C GLU A 899 -35.19 -2.64 -53.29
N ALA A 900 -34.71 -2.38 -52.06
CA ALA A 900 -35.56 -2.29 -50.87
C ALA A 900 -36.55 -1.11 -50.96
N ARG A 901 -36.11 0.02 -51.54
CA ARG A 901 -36.97 1.19 -51.77
C ARG A 901 -38.06 0.91 -52.81
N MET A 902 -37.72 0.17 -53.87
CA MET A 902 -38.70 -0.29 -54.87
C MET A 902 -39.68 -1.31 -54.28
N ARG A 903 -39.22 -2.22 -53.40
CA ARG A 903 -40.12 -3.16 -52.69
C ARG A 903 -41.08 -2.46 -51.73
N THR A 904 -40.65 -1.41 -51.04
CA THR A 904 -41.57 -0.63 -50.20
C THR A 904 -42.65 0.09 -51.02
N GLU A 905 -42.32 0.54 -52.23
CA GLU A 905 -43.29 1.14 -53.17
C GLU A 905 -44.25 0.09 -53.76
N GLU A 906 -43.76 -1.14 -54.02
CA GLU A 906 -44.60 -2.26 -54.47
C GLU A 906 -45.49 -2.83 -53.35
N GLU A 907 -45.03 -2.88 -52.10
CA GLU A 907 -45.80 -3.35 -50.93
C GLU A 907 -46.96 -2.40 -50.57
N GLU A 908 -46.84 -1.09 -50.83
CA GLU A 908 -47.93 -0.13 -50.66
C GLU A 908 -49.06 -0.33 -51.69
N GLN A 909 -48.78 -0.94 -52.85
CA GLN A 909 -49.74 -1.15 -53.93
C GLN A 909 -50.67 -2.38 -53.74
N TYR A 910 -50.41 -3.22 -52.73
CA TYR A 910 -51.21 -4.42 -52.40
C TYR A 910 -52.04 -4.32 -51.11
N THR A 911 -52.24 -3.11 -50.56
CA THR A 911 -53.09 -2.91 -49.37
C THR A 911 -54.52 -2.50 -49.75
N LEU A 912 -55.48 -3.42 -49.65
CA LEU A 912 -56.92 -3.11 -49.72
C LEU A 912 -57.51 -2.99 -48.30
N PRO A 913 -58.47 -2.07 -48.05
CA PRO A 913 -58.98 -1.80 -46.70
C PRO A 913 -59.86 -2.93 -46.18
N GLY A 914 -59.52 -3.51 -45.02
CA GLY A 914 -60.49 -4.26 -44.20
C GLY A 914 -60.16 -5.70 -43.78
N THR A 915 -58.96 -6.24 -44.01
CA THR A 915 -58.61 -7.56 -43.46
C THR A 915 -57.12 -7.67 -43.10
N ILE A 916 -56.84 -8.07 -41.85
CA ILE A 916 -55.50 -8.21 -41.26
C ILE A 916 -54.96 -9.61 -41.61
N THR A 917 -54.49 -9.80 -42.85
CA THR A 917 -53.58 -10.91 -43.21
C THR A 917 -52.90 -10.60 -44.54
N CYS A 918 -51.61 -10.22 -44.51
CA CYS A 918 -50.76 -10.21 -45.71
C CYS A 918 -50.34 -11.67 -46.03
N THR A 919 -50.74 -12.18 -47.19
CA THR A 919 -50.30 -13.49 -47.67
C THR A 919 -49.13 -13.31 -48.63
N THR A 920 -47.95 -13.84 -48.28
CA THR A 920 -46.72 -13.79 -49.10
C THR A 920 -46.66 -14.87 -50.18
N ALA A 921 -47.80 -15.37 -50.64
CA ALA A 921 -47.87 -16.46 -51.62
C ALA A 921 -48.09 -15.88 -53.02
N GLU A 922 -47.09 -15.99 -53.89
CA GLU A 922 -47.23 -15.63 -55.30
C GLU A 922 -48.35 -16.47 -55.96
N PRO A 923 -49.30 -15.85 -56.67
CA PRO A 923 -50.36 -16.59 -57.36
C PRO A 923 -49.76 -17.46 -58.47
N ARG A 924 -50.12 -18.76 -58.46
CA ARG A 924 -49.61 -19.72 -59.46
C ARG A 924 -50.08 -19.34 -60.87
N PRO A 925 -49.19 -19.31 -61.87
CA PRO A 925 -49.59 -19.10 -63.26
C PRO A 925 -50.46 -20.26 -63.76
N ASN A 926 -51.74 -20.02 -64.01
CA ASN A 926 -52.70 -21.05 -64.40
C ASN A 926 -52.83 -21.26 -65.92
N ALA A 927 -52.08 -20.52 -66.73
CA ALA A 927 -52.09 -20.65 -68.18
C ALA A 927 -50.71 -20.32 -68.77
N TYR A 928 -50.38 -20.95 -69.90
CA TYR A 928 -49.20 -20.59 -70.69
C TYR A 928 -49.63 -20.07 -72.06
N ILE A 929 -48.77 -19.25 -72.67
CA ILE A 929 -48.95 -18.73 -74.03
C ILE A 929 -47.94 -19.49 -74.91
N PRO A 930 -48.39 -20.28 -75.91
CA PRO A 930 -47.48 -21.00 -76.80
C PRO A 930 -46.79 -20.07 -77.79
N ASP A 931 -45.46 -20.20 -77.94
CA ASP A 931 -44.62 -19.36 -78.81
C ASP A 931 -44.59 -19.84 -80.29
N GLU A 932 -45.73 -20.24 -80.86
CA GLU A 932 -45.84 -20.57 -82.29
C GLU A 932 -46.42 -19.39 -83.09
N GLU A 933 -45.65 -18.91 -84.08
CA GLU A 933 -45.71 -17.58 -84.70
C GLU A 933 -46.90 -17.28 -85.64
N ASN A 934 -48.03 -18.02 -85.58
CA ASN A 934 -49.14 -17.80 -86.54
C ASN A 934 -50.58 -17.89 -86.01
N ASP A 935 -50.84 -17.77 -84.70
CA ASP A 935 -52.20 -17.54 -84.19
C ASP A 935 -52.20 -16.65 -82.92
N LEU A 936 -53.24 -15.81 -82.75
CA LEU A 936 -53.34 -14.82 -81.66
C LEU A 936 -53.18 -15.43 -80.25
N PRO A 937 -52.57 -14.71 -79.28
CA PRO A 937 -52.15 -15.26 -77.99
C PRO A 937 -53.35 -15.35 -77.03
N ILE A 938 -54.07 -16.47 -77.08
CA ILE A 938 -55.11 -16.79 -76.10
C ILE A 938 -54.52 -17.74 -75.04
N PRO A 939 -54.46 -17.35 -73.75
CA PRO A 939 -53.87 -18.16 -72.69
C PRO A 939 -54.58 -19.51 -72.53
N ARG A 940 -53.83 -20.62 -72.56
CA ARG A 940 -54.38 -21.98 -72.40
C ARG A 940 -54.05 -22.56 -71.02
N PRO A 941 -55.02 -23.18 -70.32
CA PRO A 941 -54.79 -23.72 -68.98
C PRO A 941 -53.90 -24.97 -69.02
N TYR A 942 -53.00 -25.11 -68.04
CA TYR A 942 -52.21 -26.33 -67.87
C TYR A 942 -53.16 -27.51 -67.57
N GLY A 943 -53.12 -28.56 -68.40
CA GLY A 943 -53.92 -29.77 -68.19
C GLY A 943 -53.52 -30.55 -66.92
N ALA A 944 -54.12 -31.73 -66.72
CA ALA A 944 -53.98 -32.56 -65.49
C ALA A 944 -52.54 -32.94 -65.08
N HIS A 945 -51.54 -32.64 -65.91
CA HIS A 945 -50.12 -32.79 -65.62
C HIS A 945 -49.41 -31.42 -65.61
N ALA A 946 -49.79 -30.57 -64.66
CA ALA A 946 -49.10 -29.29 -64.45
C ALA A 946 -47.65 -29.52 -63.98
N PRO A 947 -46.64 -28.83 -64.56
CA PRO A 947 -45.25 -29.00 -64.15
C PRO A 947 -45.05 -28.56 -62.69
N PHE A 948 -44.50 -29.44 -61.86
CA PHE A 948 -44.12 -29.14 -60.48
C PHE A 948 -42.78 -28.39 -60.46
N LYS A 949 -42.74 -27.18 -59.90
CA LYS A 949 -41.50 -26.42 -59.69
C LYS A 949 -40.69 -27.09 -58.57
N PRO A 950 -39.49 -27.65 -58.83
CA PRO A 950 -38.69 -28.30 -57.80
C PRO A 950 -38.26 -27.28 -56.73
N GLN A 951 -38.37 -27.65 -55.44
CA GLN A 951 -37.78 -26.86 -54.36
C GLN A 951 -36.26 -27.02 -54.34
N GLU A 952 -35.53 -25.93 -54.13
CA GLU A 952 -34.07 -25.92 -54.08
C GLU A 952 -33.53 -26.83 -52.97
N GLN A 953 -32.49 -27.59 -53.30
CA GLN A 953 -31.90 -28.60 -52.43
C GLN A 953 -31.11 -27.97 -51.27
N SER A 954 -31.40 -28.44 -50.06
CA SER A 954 -30.75 -28.05 -48.81
C SER A 954 -29.23 -28.27 -48.81
N SER A 955 -28.49 -27.27 -48.32
CA SER A 955 -27.01 -27.17 -48.29
C SER A 955 -26.27 -28.18 -47.40
N ASN A 956 -26.90 -29.29 -46.98
CA ASN A 956 -26.39 -30.20 -45.94
C ASN A 956 -26.12 -31.65 -46.39
N MET A 957 -25.68 -31.87 -47.64
CA MET A 957 -25.16 -33.19 -48.04
C MET A 957 -23.63 -33.22 -48.21
N ARG A 958 -23.02 -34.15 -47.46
CA ARG A 958 -21.58 -34.44 -47.37
C ARG A 958 -21.00 -34.88 -48.73
N HIS A 959 -19.88 -34.28 -49.12
CA HIS A 959 -19.08 -34.68 -50.28
C HIS A 959 -18.44 -36.08 -50.11
N ILE A 960 -18.71 -37.00 -51.04
CA ILE A 960 -18.02 -38.29 -51.16
C ILE A 960 -16.76 -38.10 -52.02
N ARG A 961 -15.56 -38.30 -51.45
CA ARG A 961 -14.28 -38.32 -52.20
C ARG A 961 -14.18 -39.61 -53.03
N LYS A 962 -13.79 -39.47 -54.31
CA LYS A 962 -13.50 -40.62 -55.20
C LYS A 962 -12.16 -41.30 -54.82
N PRO A 963 -12.06 -42.64 -54.91
CA PRO A 963 -10.85 -43.38 -54.58
C PRO A 963 -9.78 -43.29 -55.68
N VAL A 964 -8.52 -43.23 -55.27
CA VAL A 964 -7.32 -43.20 -56.14
C VAL A 964 -6.92 -44.63 -56.52
N GLN A 965 -6.76 -44.91 -57.82
CA GLN A 965 -6.28 -46.21 -58.32
C GLN A 965 -4.76 -46.34 -58.17
N LYS A 966 -4.28 -47.48 -57.65
CA LYS A 966 -2.85 -47.83 -57.61
C LYS A 966 -2.41 -48.48 -58.95
N PRO A 967 -1.19 -48.20 -59.43
CA PRO A 967 -0.67 -48.79 -60.66
C PRO A 967 -0.28 -50.27 -60.46
N ILE A 968 -0.46 -51.05 -61.53
CA ILE A 968 -0.13 -52.47 -61.63
C ILE A 968 1.31 -52.57 -62.16
N GLU A 969 2.15 -53.36 -61.48
CA GLU A 969 3.49 -53.72 -61.96
C GLU A 969 3.38 -54.77 -63.08
N ILE A 970 4.08 -54.52 -64.19
CA ILE A 970 4.68 -55.54 -65.07
C ILE A 970 6.16 -55.21 -65.17
#